data_AF-C9A5E8-F1
#
_entry.id   AF-C9A5E8-F1
#
_cell.length_a   1.000
_cell.length_b   1.000
_cell.length_c   1.000
_cell.angle_alpha   90.00
_cell.angle_beta   90.00
_cell.angle_gamma   90.00
#
_symmetry.space_group_name_H-M   'P 1'
#
loop_
_entity.id
_entity.type
_entity.pdbx_description
1 polymer ?
#
loop_
_entity_poly.entity_id
_entity_poly.type
_entity_poly.pdbx_seq_one_letter_code
_entity_poly.pdbx_strand_id
1 'polypeptide(L)'
;MKRKFWGYLSLAILLSQPVLAPLAQVMAEEQETIPSNKEITTLGTLEKVEETTETVDSSRIKEEINGDTTSNSESQEVVNDDEKSGSTESTEKNLPDSSKDTASSATESSAEMKEASNRSVSLDAWMPDKNLQNEVAKGLNKTVDTITQEDMVNLKQLDFSSLVKDTVVDFTGLEYASNLQALYTTSIIATNVPQITMAENATLFTRPNVLAHVLPKGSFSNIHIGNYDAYLTAQELIGVGQYLSGWLTDYLTVYASSMTDFSKLELSPEHHQNSQLSIMTQEKILLEPMLVKDGQSDVLYKDRMMVDTQGNALLSSLSNKKYSYSIRGIDKNGYIFPLYENDGFELTEEGIQFKNIPANVDYLSITSLVPNRLSTERAASTGTIQYLVNYQVPVKYVNTAEDVTVKYLDENGQTLAPNVTLSGYVGAPFTTEEKDISGYTLKEIQGDRIGTFSDVAQEVVYVYERSDAAPVTVKYEDTEGNELAAPTVMNGKIGLPYTSEAKTIPGWFVAQTPSNANGTYSETAQEVVYVYERSDAAPVTVKYEDKEGNQLSAPTVLSGKVGLPYTSEAKAINGWYVSQMPTNANGTYSETEQEVVYVYERSNAAPVTVKYEDKEGNQLYAPTILNGKVDLPYESEAKAIPGWYVSQMPTNANGIYSETAQEVVYVYERSDAAPVTVKYEDTEGNQLSAPTVLSGKVGLPYTSKAKAIPGWYVSQTPTNANGTYSETAQEVVYVYERSDAAPVTVKYEDKEGNQLSAPTVLNGKTGLPYTSEAKAINGWYVSQTPTNAKGTYSETAQEVVYVYERSDAAPVTVKYEDTEGNELATPTVMNGKIGLPYTSEAKAISGWYVSQMPENANGTYSESAQEVIYVYERSDAAPVTVKYEDTEGNQLSAPTVLSGKIGLPYTSKAKAIPGWYVSQMPTNANGTYSENAQEVTYVYERSDAALVIVRYEDMEGNQLAEPTILSGKVGLSYESNAKEISGWRVSKTPKNAKGTFSDAVQEVIYVYSADKENEPGEDSGKDTPESENKTPEEENGNSSGNNNKQTNTQTKSKNKLPATGEQLTGQRIMGFLGVITVLFSFVVILRRKRKTEN
;
A
#
# COMPACT_ATOMS: atom_id res chain seq x y z
N MET A 1 40.07 1.83 52.81
CA MET A 1 41.52 1.74 52.48
C MET A 1 41.73 0.62 51.44
N LYS A 2 42.94 0.09 51.20
CA LYS A 2 43.28 -0.71 49.99
C LYS A 2 42.91 -2.22 50.04
N ARG A 3 42.79 -2.80 48.84
CA ARG A 3 42.67 -4.24 48.48
C ARG A 3 43.67 -5.20 49.20
N LYS A 4 43.25 -6.44 49.47
CA LYS A 4 43.82 -7.76 49.04
C LYS A 4 43.11 -8.92 49.83
N PHE A 5 42.83 -10.16 49.40
CA PHE A 5 43.35 -11.19 48.46
C PHE A 5 44.23 -12.30 49.09
N TRP A 6 43.73 -13.56 49.05
CA TRP A 6 44.34 -14.88 49.45
C TRP A 6 44.71 -15.08 50.95
N GLY A 7 44.73 -16.30 51.52
CA GLY A 7 44.24 -17.61 51.04
C GLY A 7 44.74 -18.85 51.85
N TYR A 8 44.00 -19.97 51.74
CA TYR A 8 44.37 -21.40 52.00
C TYR A 8 44.52 -22.03 53.42
N LEU A 9 43.94 -23.25 53.52
CA LEU A 9 44.44 -24.54 54.09
C LEU A 9 43.96 -25.08 55.47
N SER A 10 43.29 -26.27 55.43
CA SER A 10 43.29 -27.48 56.31
C SER A 10 43.45 -27.38 57.85
N LEU A 11 42.81 -28.16 58.73
CA LEU A 11 41.96 -29.39 58.71
C LEU A 11 41.13 -29.39 60.06
N ALA A 12 40.27 -30.32 60.54
CA ALA A 12 39.79 -31.68 60.19
C ALA A 12 38.37 -31.90 60.86
N ILE A 13 37.44 -32.72 60.34
CA ILE A 13 37.19 -34.18 60.60
C ILE A 13 36.87 -34.51 62.08
N LEU A 14 35.70 -35.07 62.49
CA LEU A 14 34.53 -35.61 61.77
C LEU A 14 33.24 -35.65 62.65
N LEU A 15 32.07 -35.88 62.02
CA LEU A 15 30.72 -36.17 62.58
C LEU A 15 30.01 -34.99 63.30
N SER A 16 28.72 -34.68 63.07
CA SER A 16 27.68 -35.26 62.19
C SER A 16 26.99 -34.18 61.32
N GLN A 17 25.98 -34.54 60.51
CA GLN A 17 25.53 -33.78 59.32
C GLN A 17 24.04 -34.07 58.97
N PRO A 18 23.41 -33.34 58.00
CA PRO A 18 23.17 -31.89 57.88
C PRO A 18 21.69 -31.58 58.31
N VAL A 19 20.73 -30.81 57.74
CA VAL A 19 20.44 -29.94 56.54
C VAL A 19 19.28 -29.00 56.99
N LEU A 20 19.09 -27.71 56.64
CA LEU A 20 20.00 -26.58 56.37
C LEU A 20 19.23 -25.26 56.71
N ALA A 21 19.92 -24.22 57.16
CA ALA A 21 19.43 -22.83 57.36
C ALA A 21 20.64 -21.90 57.60
N PRO A 22 20.54 -20.54 57.66
CA PRO A 22 19.41 -19.63 57.37
C PRO A 22 19.81 -18.49 56.38
N LEU A 23 19.30 -17.26 56.60
CA LEU A 23 19.59 -15.95 55.95
C LEU A 23 21.10 -15.62 55.81
N ALA A 24 21.56 -14.68 54.96
CA ALA A 24 20.88 -13.47 54.43
C ALA A 24 21.39 -12.97 53.04
N GLN A 25 20.56 -12.12 52.40
CA GLN A 25 20.82 -10.88 51.59
C GLN A 25 22.25 -10.53 51.10
N VAL A 26 22.48 -9.85 49.96
CA VAL A 26 21.70 -8.78 49.25
C VAL A 26 21.96 -8.81 47.71
N MET A 27 21.04 -8.24 46.90
CA MET A 27 21.23 -7.45 45.65
C MET A 27 20.50 -7.97 44.38
N ALA A 28 19.58 -7.13 43.85
CA ALA A 28 18.97 -7.14 42.50
C ALA A 28 18.13 -8.39 42.10
N GLU A 29 17.10 -8.30 41.25
CA GLU A 29 16.46 -7.16 40.56
C GLU A 29 14.93 -7.38 40.52
N GLU A 30 14.13 -6.35 40.24
CA GLU A 30 12.68 -6.34 40.54
C GLU A 30 11.76 -6.89 39.42
N GLN A 31 10.71 -7.63 39.81
CA GLN A 31 9.46 -7.70 39.03
C GLN A 31 8.21 -7.90 39.93
N GLU A 32 7.37 -6.86 39.96
CA GLU A 32 5.91 -6.80 40.20
C GLU A 32 5.19 -7.37 41.47
N THR A 33 4.44 -6.46 42.11
CA THR A 33 3.07 -6.58 42.71
C THR A 33 2.78 -6.92 44.19
N ILE A 34 2.05 -5.98 44.85
CA ILE A 34 0.90 -6.18 45.81
C ILE A 34 1.28 -6.64 47.26
N PRO A 35 0.66 -6.17 48.39
CA PRO A 35 -0.72 -5.64 48.57
C PRO A 35 -0.95 -4.37 49.48
N SER A 36 -2.21 -3.89 49.49
CA SER A 36 -3.07 -3.37 50.60
C SER A 36 -2.42 -2.84 51.92
N ASN A 37 -2.81 -1.71 52.54
CA ASN A 37 -4.17 -1.14 52.68
C ASN A 37 -4.19 0.33 53.22
N LYS A 38 -5.33 1.03 53.03
CA LYS A 38 -5.92 2.15 53.80
C LYS A 38 -5.27 3.57 53.90
N GLU A 39 -6.17 4.54 53.65
CA GLU A 39 -6.39 5.86 54.31
C GLU A 39 -5.66 7.17 53.87
N ILE A 40 -6.46 7.99 53.16
CA ILE A 40 -6.74 9.44 53.40
C ILE A 40 -5.78 10.52 52.82
N THR A 41 -6.40 11.50 52.16
CA THR A 41 -5.90 12.82 51.69
C THR A 41 -4.77 12.93 50.65
N THR A 42 -5.12 13.59 49.53
CA THR A 42 -4.47 14.81 48.97
C THR A 42 -3.19 15.32 49.67
N LEU A 43 -2.17 15.85 48.99
CA LEU A 43 -2.18 16.65 47.75
C LEU A 43 -0.74 16.80 47.17
N GLY A 44 -0.62 17.23 45.91
CA GLY A 44 0.52 18.06 45.47
C GLY A 44 1.73 17.36 44.83
N THR A 45 1.81 17.41 43.50
CA THR A 45 3.09 17.29 42.77
C THR A 45 3.70 18.68 42.62
N LEU A 46 4.75 18.94 43.40
CA LEU A 46 5.70 20.04 43.23
C LEU A 46 6.56 19.80 41.96
N GLU A 47 7.05 20.78 41.20
CA GLU A 47 6.90 22.25 41.21
C GLU A 47 7.51 22.84 39.92
N LYS A 48 7.43 24.17 39.76
CA LYS A 48 8.38 25.04 39.03
C LYS A 48 8.13 25.29 37.54
N VAL A 49 7.23 26.22 37.27
CA VAL A 49 7.66 27.64 37.11
C VAL A 49 6.87 28.47 38.13
N GLU A 50 7.52 29.44 38.79
CA GLU A 50 7.01 30.11 39.99
C GLU A 50 6.14 31.36 39.74
N GLU A 51 5.32 31.70 40.73
CA GLU A 51 4.39 32.83 40.78
C GLU A 51 5.02 34.13 41.31
N THR A 52 4.26 35.23 41.27
CA THR A 52 3.80 36.03 42.44
C THR A 52 3.11 37.32 41.95
N THR A 53 1.99 37.83 42.50
CA THR A 53 1.07 37.38 43.56
C THR A 53 -0.35 37.94 43.31
N GLU A 54 -1.35 37.17 43.74
CA GLU A 54 -2.68 37.52 44.33
C GLU A 54 -3.20 38.99 44.31
N THR A 55 -4.51 39.28 44.20
CA THR A 55 -5.75 38.44 44.16
C THR A 55 -6.76 39.05 43.13
N VAL A 56 -8.10 38.93 43.08
CA VAL A 56 -9.20 38.57 44.04
C VAL A 56 -10.40 37.95 43.26
N ASP A 57 -11.43 37.50 43.98
CA ASP A 57 -12.60 36.74 43.48
C ASP A 57 -13.93 37.52 43.48
N SER A 58 -14.86 37.17 42.57
CA SER A 58 -16.32 37.09 42.83
C SER A 58 -17.14 36.42 41.71
N SER A 59 -17.81 35.31 42.06
CA SER A 59 -19.16 34.87 41.62
C SER A 59 -19.51 34.62 40.12
N ARG A 60 -19.50 33.32 39.75
CA ARG A 60 -20.64 32.52 39.21
C ARG A 60 -21.55 33.01 38.04
N ILE A 61 -21.54 32.20 36.96
CA ILE A 61 -22.68 31.48 36.32
C ILE A 61 -23.54 32.16 35.21
N LYS A 62 -23.58 31.48 34.03
CA LYS A 62 -24.67 31.23 33.03
C LYS A 62 -25.53 32.40 32.49
N GLU A 63 -26.04 32.40 31.24
CA GLU A 63 -25.85 31.52 30.08
C GLU A 63 -26.27 32.19 28.75
N GLU A 64 -25.88 31.54 27.64
CA GLU A 64 -26.40 31.65 26.26
C GLU A 64 -26.33 32.99 25.49
N ILE A 65 -26.09 32.86 24.18
CA ILE A 65 -25.90 33.96 23.22
C ILE A 65 -26.77 33.70 21.99
N ASN A 66 -27.65 34.65 21.68
CA ASN A 66 -28.30 34.86 20.39
C ASN A 66 -28.75 36.33 20.33
N GLY A 67 -28.48 37.12 19.29
CA GLY A 67 -27.62 36.85 18.13
C GLY A 67 -27.54 38.05 17.17
N ASP A 68 -26.47 38.03 16.35
CA ASP A 68 -26.26 38.72 15.06
C ASP A 68 -26.22 40.27 14.90
N THR A 69 -25.24 40.69 14.09
CA THR A 69 -25.11 41.92 13.25
C THR A 69 -24.99 43.37 13.78
N THR A 70 -24.10 44.09 13.06
CA THR A 70 -24.08 45.53 12.71
C THR A 70 -23.72 46.62 13.74
N SER A 71 -22.39 46.82 13.84
CA SER A 71 -21.61 48.08 13.74
C SER A 71 -22.28 49.48 13.61
N ASN A 72 -21.51 50.49 14.06
CA ASN A 72 -21.66 51.96 13.91
C ASN A 72 -22.80 52.66 14.71
N SER A 73 -22.68 53.93 15.11
CA SER A 73 -21.51 54.81 15.39
C SER A 73 -21.99 56.12 16.04
N GLU A 74 -21.14 56.76 16.84
CA GLU A 74 -21.13 58.21 17.16
C GLU A 74 -22.45 58.90 17.61
N SER A 75 -22.51 59.13 18.93
CA SER A 75 -22.65 60.43 19.62
C SER A 75 -23.22 61.68 18.89
N GLN A 76 -23.86 62.54 19.71
CA GLN A 76 -24.23 63.97 19.47
C GLN A 76 -25.46 64.26 18.59
N GLU A 77 -26.27 65.30 18.83
CA GLU A 77 -26.62 66.06 20.07
C GLU A 77 -27.84 66.99 19.83
N VAL A 78 -28.42 67.54 20.91
CA VAL A 78 -29.29 68.75 21.05
C VAL A 78 -30.64 68.95 20.29
N VAL A 79 -31.67 69.27 21.11
CA VAL A 79 -32.62 70.43 21.01
C VAL A 79 -33.98 70.28 20.26
N ASN A 80 -35.06 70.29 21.08
CA ASN A 80 -36.34 71.03 20.97
C ASN A 80 -37.36 70.72 19.83
N ASP A 81 -38.69 70.98 19.95
CA ASP A 81 -39.50 71.65 21.00
C ASP A 81 -40.96 71.09 21.08
N ASP A 82 -41.78 71.65 21.99
CA ASP A 82 -43.27 71.64 22.07
C ASP A 82 -44.10 70.37 22.48
N GLU A 83 -44.65 70.43 23.71
CA GLU A 83 -46.10 70.48 24.07
C GLU A 83 -47.17 69.67 23.28
N LYS A 84 -48.20 69.01 23.87
CA LYS A 84 -48.71 68.95 25.27
C LYS A 84 -49.71 67.78 25.50
N SER A 85 -49.92 67.40 26.76
CA SER A 85 -51.11 66.72 27.35
C SER A 85 -51.35 65.23 27.03
N GLY A 86 -51.49 64.30 27.99
CA GLY A 86 -51.18 64.32 29.43
C GLY A 86 -52.32 63.86 30.36
N SER A 87 -52.00 63.00 31.36
CA SER A 87 -52.83 62.75 32.56
C SER A 87 -52.08 61.98 33.68
N THR A 88 -52.34 62.39 34.92
CA THR A 88 -52.36 61.60 36.19
C THR A 88 -51.14 60.80 36.69
N GLU A 89 -50.53 61.37 37.74
CA GLU A 89 -50.31 60.77 39.07
C GLU A 89 -49.32 59.60 39.31
N SER A 90 -48.48 59.81 40.32
CA SER A 90 -47.60 58.82 40.95
C SER A 90 -47.49 59.13 42.45
N THR A 91 -47.93 58.22 43.33
CA THR A 91 -47.89 58.45 44.80
C THR A 91 -47.59 57.16 45.57
N GLU A 92 -46.29 56.85 45.71
CA GLU A 92 -45.79 56.26 46.96
C GLU A 92 -45.85 57.33 48.08
N LYS A 93 -45.79 57.02 49.38
CA LYS A 93 -45.25 55.82 50.06
C LYS A 93 -45.94 55.59 51.41
N ASN A 94 -45.82 54.38 51.97
CA ASN A 94 -46.30 54.06 53.31
C ASN A 94 -45.27 54.39 54.42
N LEU A 95 -45.82 54.54 55.64
CA LEU A 95 -45.21 54.37 56.98
C LEU A 95 -44.41 53.03 57.11
N PRO A 96 -43.48 52.83 58.11
CA PRO A 96 -43.75 53.11 59.54
C PRO A 96 -42.59 53.43 60.53
N ASP A 97 -43.02 53.99 61.67
CA ASP A 97 -42.70 53.71 63.10
C ASP A 97 -41.27 53.45 63.67
N SER A 98 -41.09 53.93 64.91
CA SER A 98 -40.12 53.54 65.96
C SER A 98 -38.63 53.95 65.81
N SER A 99 -37.91 54.37 66.86
CA SER A 99 -38.30 54.86 68.19
C SER A 99 -37.15 55.61 68.89
N LYS A 100 -37.49 56.55 69.80
CA LYS A 100 -36.59 57.21 70.81
C LYS A 100 -35.48 58.13 70.27
N ASP A 101 -34.97 59.13 71.01
CA ASP A 101 -35.20 59.48 72.42
C ASP A 101 -35.09 61.01 72.70
N THR A 102 -35.71 61.47 73.81
CA THR A 102 -35.48 62.74 74.56
C THR A 102 -35.74 64.15 73.95
N ALA A 103 -35.98 65.09 74.87
CA ALA A 103 -35.84 66.56 74.78
C ALA A 103 -36.88 67.38 73.97
N SER A 104 -38.04 67.63 74.58
CA SER A 104 -38.89 68.79 74.23
C SER A 104 -38.38 70.06 74.90
N SER A 105 -38.32 71.17 74.14
CA SER A 105 -38.08 72.53 74.65
C SER A 105 -38.67 73.55 73.66
N ALA A 106 -40.00 73.65 73.61
CA ALA A 106 -40.70 74.55 72.71
C ALA A 106 -40.62 76.01 73.17
N THR A 107 -40.28 76.92 72.27
CA THR A 107 -40.79 78.30 72.26
C THR A 107 -40.55 78.90 70.89
N GLU A 108 -41.61 79.26 70.18
CA GLU A 108 -41.49 79.97 68.92
C GLU A 108 -41.23 81.47 69.13
N SER A 109 -40.63 82.05 68.09
CA SER A 109 -40.64 83.46 67.73
C SER A 109 -41.86 84.25 68.24
N SER A 110 -41.63 85.41 68.86
CA SER A 110 -41.50 86.63 68.04
C SER A 110 -41.33 87.91 68.86
N ALA A 111 -40.54 88.83 68.31
CA ALA A 111 -40.66 90.28 68.46
C ALA A 111 -39.63 90.95 67.53
N GLU A 112 -39.80 92.17 67.01
CA GLU A 112 -40.98 92.93 66.55
C GLU A 112 -40.41 94.21 65.91
N MET A 113 -41.16 94.90 65.04
CA MET A 113 -40.85 96.26 64.57
C MET A 113 -39.52 96.42 63.76
N LYS A 114 -39.28 97.45 62.95
CA LYS A 114 -39.93 98.75 62.61
C LYS A 114 -39.47 99.09 61.16
N GLU A 115 -40.01 100.02 60.35
CA GLU A 115 -40.93 101.15 60.57
C GLU A 115 -41.54 101.62 59.21
N ALA A 116 -42.65 102.37 59.25
CA ALA A 116 -43.15 103.32 58.22
C ALA A 116 -43.34 102.89 56.73
N SER A 117 -44.58 103.00 56.22
CA SER A 117 -44.97 104.18 55.41
C SER A 117 -46.48 104.26 55.08
N ASN A 118 -47.00 105.48 55.18
CA ASN A 118 -48.39 105.94 55.13
C ASN A 118 -49.22 105.58 53.87
N ARG A 119 -50.32 104.85 54.05
CA ARG A 119 -51.61 105.05 53.34
C ARG A 119 -52.77 104.82 54.32
N SER A 120 -53.72 105.76 54.41
CA SER A 120 -54.94 105.60 55.23
C SER A 120 -55.87 104.55 54.62
N VAL A 121 -56.14 103.47 55.36
CA VAL A 121 -57.04 102.38 54.95
C VAL A 121 -58.50 102.79 55.21
N SER A 122 -59.41 102.45 54.30
CA SER A 122 -60.85 102.70 54.46
C SER A 122 -61.42 101.87 55.61
N LEU A 123 -62.44 102.39 56.31
CA LEU A 123 -63.19 101.63 57.33
C LEU A 123 -63.64 100.27 56.79
N ASP A 124 -64.23 100.27 55.60
CA ASP A 124 -64.75 99.08 54.91
C ASP A 124 -63.67 98.05 54.51
N ALA A 125 -62.39 98.40 54.65
CA ALA A 125 -61.24 97.55 54.33
C ALA A 125 -60.54 96.97 55.58
N TRP A 126 -61.00 97.30 56.80
CA TRP A 126 -60.57 96.64 58.04
C TRP A 126 -61.72 96.26 58.98
N MET A 127 -62.90 96.85 58.79
CA MET A 127 -64.16 96.47 59.44
C MET A 127 -65.27 96.50 58.38
N PRO A 128 -65.45 95.45 57.58
CA PRO A 128 -66.28 95.47 56.37
C PRO A 128 -67.80 95.47 56.65
N ASP A 129 -68.22 94.91 57.78
CA ASP A 129 -69.64 94.69 58.08
C ASP A 129 -70.36 95.96 58.54
N LYS A 130 -71.50 96.26 57.91
CA LYS A 130 -72.28 97.48 58.19
C LYS A 130 -73.09 97.41 59.49
N ASN A 131 -73.48 96.22 59.95
CA ASN A 131 -74.08 96.03 61.26
C ASN A 131 -73.03 96.21 62.35
N LEU A 132 -71.84 95.62 62.18
CA LEU A 132 -70.72 95.81 63.10
C LEU A 132 -70.30 97.27 63.19
N GLN A 133 -70.12 97.96 62.06
CA GLN A 133 -69.83 99.40 62.00
C GLN A 133 -70.85 100.22 62.82
N ASN A 134 -72.14 99.89 62.74
CA ASN A 134 -73.20 100.58 63.48
C ASN A 134 -73.17 100.29 64.99
N GLU A 135 -72.96 99.05 65.42
CA GLU A 135 -72.88 98.73 66.86
C GLU A 135 -71.59 99.26 67.50
N VAL A 136 -70.47 99.25 66.77
CA VAL A 136 -69.21 99.87 67.19
C VAL A 136 -69.36 101.39 67.28
N ALA A 137 -70.03 102.04 66.32
CA ALA A 137 -70.33 103.48 66.38
C ALA A 137 -71.11 103.86 67.64
N LYS A 138 -72.16 103.09 67.99
CA LYS A 138 -72.92 103.25 69.23
C LYS A 138 -72.05 103.03 70.46
N GLY A 139 -71.28 101.93 70.51
CA GLY A 139 -70.42 101.56 71.64
C GLY A 139 -69.27 102.55 71.92
N LEU A 140 -68.82 103.29 70.89
CA LEU A 140 -67.85 104.37 71.00
C LEU A 140 -68.48 105.77 71.15
N ASN A 141 -69.81 105.90 71.02
CA ASN A 141 -70.52 107.18 70.90
C ASN A 141 -69.93 108.09 69.80
N LYS A 142 -69.73 107.53 68.60
CA LYS A 142 -69.20 108.19 67.39
C LYS A 142 -70.17 108.04 66.21
N THR A 143 -69.92 108.77 65.12
CA THR A 143 -70.51 108.46 63.80
C THR A 143 -69.61 107.46 63.05
N VAL A 144 -70.21 106.58 62.25
CA VAL A 144 -69.51 105.48 61.56
C VAL A 144 -68.27 105.96 60.78
N ASP A 145 -68.39 107.05 60.04
CA ASP A 145 -67.35 107.68 59.23
C ASP A 145 -66.15 108.23 60.03
N THR A 146 -66.24 108.28 61.35
CA THR A 146 -65.18 108.78 62.25
C THR A 146 -64.51 107.70 63.12
N ILE A 147 -64.81 106.42 62.87
CA ILE A 147 -64.17 105.30 63.57
C ILE A 147 -62.78 105.03 62.98
N THR A 148 -61.79 104.91 63.86
CA THR A 148 -60.43 104.46 63.55
C THR A 148 -60.07 103.21 64.36
N GLN A 149 -59.03 102.48 63.96
CA GLN A 149 -58.54 101.31 64.71
C GLN A 149 -58.09 101.69 66.14
N GLU A 150 -57.53 102.90 66.32
CA GLU A 150 -57.12 103.41 67.63
C GLU A 150 -58.30 103.61 68.59
N ASP A 151 -59.49 103.92 68.06
CA ASP A 151 -60.69 104.12 68.89
C ASP A 151 -61.18 102.82 69.54
N MET A 152 -60.95 101.67 68.90
CA MET A 152 -61.44 100.35 69.34
C MET A 152 -60.94 99.97 70.73
N VAL A 153 -59.79 100.51 71.17
CA VAL A 153 -59.26 100.37 72.54
C VAL A 153 -60.22 100.94 73.60
N ASN A 154 -61.09 101.89 73.23
CA ASN A 154 -62.08 102.52 74.10
C ASN A 154 -63.46 101.83 74.06
N LEU A 155 -63.65 100.82 73.20
CA LEU A 155 -64.93 100.12 73.04
C LEU A 155 -65.21 99.23 74.26
N LYS A 156 -66.24 99.59 75.05
CA LYS A 156 -66.60 98.89 76.29
C LYS A 156 -67.76 97.91 76.16
N GLN A 157 -68.67 98.12 75.22
CA GLN A 157 -69.83 97.24 75.04
C GLN A 157 -70.21 97.12 73.57
N LEU A 158 -70.62 95.90 73.19
CA LEU A 158 -71.33 95.60 71.94
C LEU A 158 -72.59 94.81 72.26
N ASP A 159 -73.71 95.21 71.66
CA ASP A 159 -75.02 94.60 71.91
C ASP A 159 -75.82 94.45 70.60
N PHE A 160 -75.81 93.24 70.06
CA PHE A 160 -76.50 92.91 68.82
C PHE A 160 -77.96 92.48 69.04
N SER A 161 -78.51 92.59 70.27
CA SER A 161 -79.89 92.19 70.58
C SER A 161 -80.96 92.98 69.83
N SER A 162 -80.62 94.17 69.33
CA SER A 162 -81.51 95.02 68.53
C SER A 162 -81.63 94.64 67.05
N LEU A 163 -80.81 93.70 66.57
CA LEU A 163 -80.86 93.19 65.20
C LEU A 163 -81.92 92.07 65.06
N VAL A 164 -82.33 91.79 63.82
CA VAL A 164 -83.23 90.66 63.53
C VAL A 164 -82.52 89.36 63.92
N LYS A 165 -83.25 88.45 64.59
CA LYS A 165 -82.66 87.17 65.04
C LYS A 165 -82.06 86.40 63.85
N ASP A 166 -80.88 85.83 64.08
CA ASP A 166 -80.07 85.09 63.13
C ASP A 166 -79.54 85.92 61.94
N THR A 167 -79.49 87.26 62.09
CA THR A 167 -78.71 88.14 61.19
C THR A 167 -77.24 87.72 61.18
N VAL A 168 -76.66 87.56 59.98
CA VAL A 168 -75.22 87.31 59.82
C VAL A 168 -74.46 88.62 60.00
N VAL A 169 -73.38 88.59 60.79
CA VAL A 169 -72.50 89.75 61.04
C VAL A 169 -71.05 89.29 60.95
N ASP A 170 -70.28 89.86 60.02
CA ASP A 170 -68.83 89.65 59.95
C ASP A 170 -68.13 90.46 61.06
N PHE A 171 -67.28 89.77 61.84
CA PHE A 171 -66.64 90.27 63.05
C PHE A 171 -65.22 90.83 62.84
N THR A 172 -64.73 90.85 61.59
CA THR A 172 -63.42 91.42 61.23
C THR A 172 -63.34 92.88 61.68
N GLY A 173 -62.25 93.24 62.38
CA GLY A 173 -62.05 94.53 63.03
C GLY A 173 -62.22 94.50 64.56
N LEU A 174 -62.78 93.43 65.14
CA LEU A 174 -62.86 93.28 66.60
C LEU A 174 -61.55 92.85 67.28
N GLU A 175 -60.53 92.42 66.53
CA GLU A 175 -59.16 92.23 67.02
C GLU A 175 -58.55 93.49 67.64
N TYR A 176 -59.02 94.68 67.22
CA TYR A 176 -58.58 95.96 67.76
C TYR A 176 -59.29 96.35 69.08
N ALA A 177 -60.36 95.64 69.45
CA ALA A 177 -61.10 95.86 70.70
C ALA A 177 -60.43 95.12 71.87
N SER A 178 -59.76 95.88 72.75
CA SER A 178 -58.90 95.32 73.82
C SER A 178 -59.40 95.54 75.24
N ASN A 179 -60.60 96.11 75.43
CA ASN A 179 -61.14 96.51 76.73
C ASN A 179 -62.67 96.26 76.85
N LEU A 180 -63.15 95.21 76.17
CA LEU A 180 -64.59 94.96 76.05
C LEU A 180 -65.15 94.38 77.36
N GLN A 181 -66.05 95.11 78.01
CA GLN A 181 -66.63 94.80 79.33
C GLN A 181 -67.96 94.05 79.21
N ALA A 182 -68.69 94.20 78.11
CA ALA A 182 -69.88 93.43 77.83
C ALA A 182 -70.06 93.13 76.33
N LEU A 183 -70.46 91.89 76.01
CA LEU A 183 -70.66 91.42 74.64
C LEU A 183 -71.92 90.55 74.55
N TYR A 184 -72.89 90.96 73.74
CA TYR A 184 -74.16 90.25 73.55
C TYR A 184 -74.36 89.87 72.07
N THR A 185 -74.09 88.61 71.72
CA THR A 185 -74.11 88.08 70.34
C THR A 185 -75.13 86.95 70.12
N THR A 186 -75.88 86.54 71.15
CA THR A 186 -76.83 85.40 71.06
C THR A 186 -77.90 85.57 69.97
N SER A 187 -78.25 86.82 69.62
CA SER A 187 -79.23 87.16 68.57
C SER A 187 -78.72 86.97 67.14
N ILE A 188 -77.42 86.82 66.91
CA ILE A 188 -76.80 86.86 65.57
C ILE A 188 -75.98 85.61 65.24
N ILE A 189 -75.64 85.46 63.97
CA ILE A 189 -74.66 84.48 63.47
C ILE A 189 -73.38 85.24 63.12
N ALA A 190 -72.40 85.22 64.01
CA ALA A 190 -71.11 85.85 63.76
C ALA A 190 -70.26 85.02 62.77
N THR A 191 -69.67 85.68 61.77
CA THR A 191 -68.72 85.10 60.81
C THR A 191 -67.38 85.82 60.88
N ASN A 192 -66.29 85.20 60.41
CA ASN A 192 -64.94 85.78 60.41
C ASN A 192 -64.53 86.33 61.79
N VAL A 193 -64.73 85.52 62.83
CA VAL A 193 -64.52 85.93 64.23
C VAL A 193 -63.01 86.05 64.54
N PRO A 194 -62.49 87.24 64.88
CA PRO A 194 -61.11 87.40 65.33
C PRO A 194 -60.98 87.03 66.82
N GLN A 195 -59.77 87.03 67.36
CA GLN A 195 -59.58 86.92 68.82
C GLN A 195 -60.13 88.17 69.53
N ILE A 196 -61.19 88.01 70.34
CA ILE A 196 -61.88 89.11 71.02
C ILE A 196 -61.39 89.21 72.47
N THR A 197 -60.73 90.31 72.82
CA THR A 197 -60.16 90.51 74.16
C THR A 197 -61.18 91.10 75.13
N MET A 198 -61.64 90.29 76.08
CA MET A 198 -62.59 90.69 77.12
C MET A 198 -61.85 91.20 78.38
N ALA A 199 -62.42 92.22 79.02
CA ALA A 199 -61.90 92.80 80.26
C ALA A 199 -62.16 91.92 81.49
N GLU A 200 -61.52 92.23 82.62
CA GLU A 200 -61.83 91.64 83.92
C GLU A 200 -63.25 92.04 84.38
N ASN A 201 -63.92 91.12 85.07
CA ASN A 201 -65.31 91.19 85.53
C ASN A 201 -66.37 91.33 84.42
N ALA A 202 -66.03 90.99 83.17
CA ALA A 202 -66.91 91.18 82.01
C ALA A 202 -68.18 90.30 82.05
N THR A 203 -69.20 90.68 81.27
CA THR A 203 -70.40 89.86 81.03
C THR A 203 -70.48 89.45 79.56
N LEU A 204 -70.72 88.16 79.30
CA LEU A 204 -70.69 87.57 77.96
C LEU A 204 -71.98 86.78 77.69
N PHE A 205 -72.79 87.23 76.74
CA PHE A 205 -73.93 86.49 76.19
C PHE A 205 -73.56 86.08 74.76
N THR A 206 -73.31 84.79 74.53
CA THR A 206 -72.61 84.33 73.33
C THR A 206 -73.15 83.03 72.73
N ARG A 207 -72.72 82.73 71.51
CA ARG A 207 -72.83 81.41 70.88
C ARG A 207 -71.45 80.72 70.84
N PRO A 208 -71.38 79.37 70.79
CA PRO A 208 -70.13 78.62 70.79
C PRO A 208 -69.07 79.09 69.78
N ASN A 209 -69.50 79.48 68.56
CA ASN A 209 -68.61 80.00 67.51
C ASN A 209 -67.93 81.35 67.86
N VAL A 210 -68.52 82.15 68.75
CA VAL A 210 -67.89 83.38 69.27
C VAL A 210 -67.14 83.09 70.56
N LEU A 211 -67.67 82.21 71.42
CA LEU A 211 -67.02 81.78 72.68
C LEU A 211 -65.61 81.23 72.43
N ALA A 212 -65.44 80.39 71.41
CA ALA A 212 -64.16 79.78 71.04
C ALA A 212 -63.05 80.79 70.64
N HIS A 213 -63.41 82.06 70.42
CA HIS A 213 -62.50 83.13 70.02
C HIS A 213 -62.34 84.23 71.08
N VAL A 214 -62.93 84.07 72.27
CA VAL A 214 -62.82 85.05 73.36
C VAL A 214 -61.58 84.80 74.20
N LEU A 215 -60.81 85.87 74.45
CA LEU A 215 -59.62 85.87 75.29
C LEU A 215 -59.89 86.71 76.56
N PRO A 216 -60.06 86.08 77.74
CA PRO A 216 -60.26 86.82 78.99
C PRO A 216 -58.97 87.44 79.55
N LYS A 217 -59.07 88.67 80.05
CA LYS A 217 -58.04 89.32 80.89
C LYS A 217 -58.19 89.04 82.40
N GLY A 218 -59.29 88.43 82.82
CA GLY A 218 -59.62 88.15 84.21
C GLY A 218 -60.88 87.28 84.31
N SER A 219 -61.58 87.30 85.45
CA SER A 219 -62.85 86.59 85.60
C SER A 219 -63.99 87.25 84.82
N PHE A 220 -65.08 86.51 84.57
CA PHE A 220 -66.36 87.04 84.09
C PHE A 220 -67.37 87.14 85.25
N SER A 221 -68.17 88.19 85.30
CA SER A 221 -69.33 88.26 86.20
C SER A 221 -70.43 87.28 85.77
N ASN A 222 -70.70 87.17 84.47
CA ASN A 222 -71.70 86.24 83.92
C ASN A 222 -71.27 85.72 82.54
N ILE A 223 -71.44 84.42 82.30
CA ILE A 223 -71.35 83.79 80.97
C ILE A 223 -72.68 83.11 80.66
N HIS A 224 -73.32 83.51 79.57
CA HIS A 224 -74.54 82.90 79.04
C HIS A 224 -74.25 82.35 77.63
N ILE A 225 -74.43 81.05 77.46
CA ILE A 225 -74.26 80.33 76.20
C ILE A 225 -75.66 80.06 75.64
N GLY A 226 -76.09 80.91 74.71
CA GLY A 226 -77.50 81.11 74.38
C GLY A 226 -78.23 82.06 75.34
N ASN A 227 -79.54 82.22 75.18
CA ASN A 227 -80.40 83.05 76.03
C ASN A 227 -81.87 82.55 75.96
N TYR A 228 -82.77 83.10 76.78
CA TYR A 228 -84.20 82.72 76.82
C TYR A 228 -84.93 82.80 75.47
N ASP A 229 -84.60 83.76 74.60
CA ASP A 229 -85.16 83.89 73.25
C ASP A 229 -84.27 83.24 72.16
N ALA A 230 -83.15 82.65 72.57
CA ALA A 230 -82.08 82.10 71.74
C ALA A 230 -81.44 80.86 72.38
N TYR A 231 -82.27 79.84 72.67
CA TYR A 231 -81.80 78.49 72.95
C TYR A 231 -81.05 77.91 71.74
N LEU A 232 -80.04 77.09 71.99
CA LEU A 232 -79.15 76.48 71.01
C LEU A 232 -79.40 74.96 70.94
N THR A 233 -79.15 74.34 69.80
CA THR A 233 -79.33 72.88 69.66
C THR A 233 -78.29 72.12 70.49
N ALA A 234 -78.60 70.88 70.91
CA ALA A 234 -77.61 70.02 71.56
C ALA A 234 -76.32 69.89 70.74
N GLN A 235 -76.42 69.87 69.41
CA GLN A 235 -75.28 69.72 68.48
C GLN A 235 -74.36 70.95 68.47
N GLU A 236 -74.88 72.16 68.66
CA GLU A 236 -74.06 73.38 68.84
C GLU A 236 -73.34 73.39 70.19
N LEU A 237 -73.91 72.73 71.21
CA LEU A 237 -73.41 72.73 72.58
C LEU A 237 -72.41 71.60 72.89
N ILE A 238 -72.17 70.66 71.97
CA ILE A 238 -71.20 69.58 72.19
C ILE A 238 -69.78 70.15 72.32
N GLY A 239 -69.05 69.74 73.36
CA GLY A 239 -67.68 70.16 73.64
C GLY A 239 -67.53 71.61 74.12
N VAL A 240 -68.64 72.34 74.33
CA VAL A 240 -68.58 73.80 74.61
C VAL A 240 -67.81 74.16 75.89
N GLY A 241 -67.73 73.24 76.85
CA GLY A 241 -66.91 73.36 78.06
C GLY A 241 -65.40 73.40 77.80
N GLN A 242 -64.91 72.87 76.66
CA GLN A 242 -63.49 72.99 76.30
C GLN A 242 -63.05 74.45 76.16
N TYR A 243 -63.93 75.31 75.62
CA TYR A 243 -63.65 76.75 75.44
C TYR A 243 -63.59 77.53 76.75
N LEU A 244 -64.10 76.97 77.85
CA LEU A 244 -64.16 77.61 79.17
C LEU A 244 -63.03 77.17 80.12
N SER A 245 -62.19 76.21 79.72
CA SER A 245 -61.20 75.64 80.64
C SER A 245 -60.18 76.70 81.09
N GLY A 246 -59.92 76.74 82.40
CA GLY A 246 -59.12 77.78 83.05
C GLY A 246 -59.81 79.14 83.24
N TRP A 247 -61.05 79.34 82.76
CA TRP A 247 -61.79 80.58 82.98
C TRP A 247 -62.48 80.56 84.36
N LEU A 248 -62.60 81.73 84.98
CA LEU A 248 -63.31 81.92 86.26
C LEU A 248 -64.56 82.77 86.04
N THR A 249 -65.71 82.34 86.57
CA THR A 249 -66.94 83.15 86.54
C THR A 249 -67.89 82.89 87.70
N ASP A 250 -68.59 83.92 88.17
CA ASP A 250 -69.60 83.79 89.25
C ASP A 250 -70.84 83.00 88.79
N TYR A 251 -71.24 83.16 87.52
CA TYR A 251 -72.42 82.53 86.92
C TYR A 251 -72.15 82.02 85.50
N LEU A 252 -72.46 80.75 85.26
CA LEU A 252 -72.49 80.13 83.93
C LEU A 252 -73.92 79.63 83.65
N THR A 253 -74.52 80.02 82.53
CA THR A 253 -75.82 79.50 82.09
C THR A 253 -75.75 78.96 80.66
N VAL A 254 -76.26 77.75 80.44
CA VAL A 254 -76.35 77.11 79.12
C VAL A 254 -77.82 76.93 78.74
N TYR A 255 -78.20 77.38 77.55
CA TYR A 255 -79.57 77.33 77.03
C TYR A 255 -79.65 76.34 75.86
N ALA A 256 -80.15 75.12 76.11
CA ALA A 256 -80.36 74.08 75.12
C ALA A 256 -81.83 74.01 74.65
N SER A 257 -82.10 73.76 73.36
CA SER A 257 -83.48 73.49 72.90
C SER A 257 -83.99 72.19 73.54
N SER A 258 -83.24 71.12 73.36
CA SER A 258 -83.43 69.79 73.93
C SER A 258 -82.06 69.13 74.13
N MET A 259 -81.86 68.46 75.26
CA MET A 259 -80.63 67.70 75.58
C MET A 259 -80.94 66.69 76.69
N THR A 260 -80.38 65.48 76.60
CA THR A 260 -80.53 64.43 77.64
C THR A 260 -79.19 64.00 78.23
N ASP A 261 -78.17 63.89 77.38
CA ASP A 261 -76.79 63.61 77.78
C ASP A 261 -76.02 64.93 77.97
N PHE A 262 -75.99 65.43 79.20
CA PHE A 262 -75.27 66.65 79.55
C PHE A 262 -73.75 66.45 79.68
N SER A 263 -73.25 65.20 79.66
CA SER A 263 -71.80 64.93 79.63
C SER A 263 -71.15 65.46 78.37
N LYS A 264 -71.92 65.55 77.26
CA LYS A 264 -71.48 66.12 75.98
C LYS A 264 -71.23 67.62 76.02
N LEU A 265 -71.60 68.33 77.09
CA LEU A 265 -71.14 69.71 77.31
C LEU A 265 -69.65 69.77 77.66
N GLU A 266 -69.04 68.66 78.09
CA GLU A 266 -67.62 68.52 78.47
C GLU A 266 -67.16 69.55 79.52
N LEU A 267 -68.08 69.91 80.43
CA LEU A 267 -67.81 70.79 81.56
C LEU A 267 -66.97 70.05 82.61
N SER A 268 -65.66 70.27 82.58
CA SER A 268 -64.72 69.80 83.60
C SER A 268 -65.13 70.30 85.02
N PRO A 269 -64.69 69.64 86.10
CA PRO A 269 -65.00 70.07 87.47
C PRO A 269 -64.51 71.47 87.87
N GLU A 270 -63.61 72.10 87.09
CA GLU A 270 -63.13 73.46 87.39
C GLU A 270 -64.21 74.53 87.14
N HIS A 271 -65.08 74.32 86.14
CA HIS A 271 -66.20 75.20 85.82
C HIS A 271 -67.28 75.27 86.93
N HIS A 272 -67.19 74.42 87.96
CA HIS A 272 -68.08 74.42 89.12
C HIS A 272 -67.38 74.90 90.40
N GLN A 273 -66.07 75.22 90.33
CA GLN A 273 -65.32 75.75 91.46
C GLN A 273 -65.58 77.26 91.56
N ASN A 274 -66.39 77.64 92.56
CA ASN A 274 -66.82 79.00 92.86
C ASN A 274 -67.86 79.61 91.89
N SER A 275 -68.40 78.84 90.93
CA SER A 275 -69.44 79.29 89.98
C SER A 275 -70.82 78.69 90.28
N GLN A 276 -71.90 79.42 90.01
CA GLN A 276 -73.25 78.86 89.91
C GLN A 276 -73.55 78.47 88.45
N LEU A 277 -73.78 77.17 88.21
CA LEU A 277 -74.12 76.67 86.88
C LEU A 277 -75.62 76.38 86.76
N SER A 278 -76.26 76.92 85.72
CA SER A 278 -77.61 76.52 85.29
C SER A 278 -77.57 75.97 83.86
N ILE A 279 -78.28 74.87 83.62
CA ILE A 279 -78.45 74.27 82.29
C ILE A 279 -79.95 74.14 82.04
N MET A 280 -80.46 74.86 81.04
CA MET A 280 -81.90 75.03 80.81
C MET A 280 -82.30 74.41 79.49
N THR A 281 -83.35 73.57 79.49
CA THR A 281 -83.96 73.01 78.27
C THR A 281 -85.31 73.66 77.98
N GLN A 282 -85.65 73.83 76.70
CA GLN A 282 -86.90 74.47 76.25
C GLN A 282 -88.00 73.46 75.91
N GLU A 283 -87.65 72.37 75.24
CA GLU A 283 -88.59 71.39 74.68
C GLU A 283 -89.00 70.32 75.70
N LYS A 284 -90.15 69.67 75.44
CA LYS A 284 -90.55 68.47 76.17
C LYS A 284 -89.89 67.25 75.55
N ILE A 285 -89.14 66.50 76.34
CA ILE A 285 -88.42 65.32 75.88
C ILE A 285 -89.24 64.07 76.20
N LEU A 286 -89.54 63.28 75.17
CA LEU A 286 -90.23 62.00 75.29
C LEU A 286 -89.22 60.88 75.55
N LEU A 287 -89.50 60.02 76.52
CA LEU A 287 -88.65 58.94 76.98
C LEU A 287 -89.24 57.56 76.60
N GLU A 288 -88.51 56.49 76.90
CA GLU A 288 -88.97 55.12 76.60
C GLU A 288 -90.27 54.77 77.36
N PRO A 289 -91.18 53.97 76.77
CA PRO A 289 -92.44 53.62 77.40
C PRO A 289 -92.24 52.62 78.55
N MET A 290 -92.68 52.97 79.76
CA MET A 290 -92.76 52.07 80.89
C MET A 290 -93.79 50.96 80.62
N LEU A 291 -93.33 49.70 80.64
CA LEU A 291 -94.20 48.53 80.48
C LEU A 291 -94.69 48.04 81.85
N VAL A 292 -96.00 47.92 81.98
CA VAL A 292 -96.72 47.46 83.17
C VAL A 292 -97.38 46.12 82.83
N LYS A 293 -97.07 45.05 83.58
CA LYS A 293 -97.66 43.73 83.30
C LYS A 293 -98.98 43.54 84.04
N ASP A 294 -99.82 42.64 83.56
CA ASP A 294 -101.06 42.24 84.25
C ASP A 294 -100.82 41.98 85.76
N GLY A 295 -101.56 42.72 86.60
CA GLY A 295 -101.48 42.62 88.06
C GLY A 295 -100.24 43.24 88.72
N GLN A 296 -99.25 43.74 87.98
CA GLN A 296 -98.08 44.41 88.55
C GLN A 296 -98.29 45.93 88.57
N SER A 297 -98.35 46.54 89.76
CA SER A 297 -98.45 48.00 89.94
C SER A 297 -97.09 48.70 90.16
N ASP A 298 -96.06 47.91 90.42
CA ASP A 298 -94.76 48.34 90.91
C ASP A 298 -93.72 48.01 89.85
N VAL A 299 -93.16 49.04 89.22
CA VAL A 299 -92.32 48.92 88.02
C VAL A 299 -91.04 49.72 88.20
N LEU A 300 -89.89 49.05 88.02
CA LEU A 300 -88.59 49.68 88.02
C LEU A 300 -88.31 50.28 86.63
N TYR A 301 -88.58 51.58 86.48
CA TYR A 301 -88.28 52.34 85.27
C TYR A 301 -86.79 52.70 85.25
N LYS A 302 -86.06 52.12 84.30
CA LYS A 302 -84.64 52.39 84.05
C LYS A 302 -84.51 53.16 82.76
N ASP A 303 -83.83 54.30 82.80
CA ASP A 303 -83.54 55.12 81.64
C ASP A 303 -82.07 55.57 81.72
N ARG A 304 -81.35 55.40 80.61
CA ARG A 304 -79.92 55.77 80.47
C ARG A 304 -79.69 56.89 79.45
N MET A 305 -80.75 57.45 78.87
CA MET A 305 -80.64 58.59 77.94
C MET A 305 -80.37 59.89 78.68
N MET A 306 -80.89 60.03 79.91
CA MET A 306 -80.66 61.19 80.78
C MET A 306 -79.44 61.00 81.66
N VAL A 307 -78.35 61.69 81.36
CA VAL A 307 -77.13 61.70 82.19
C VAL A 307 -76.64 63.12 82.45
N ASP A 308 -76.06 63.32 83.64
CA ASP A 308 -75.48 64.59 84.08
C ASP A 308 -74.16 64.94 83.35
N THR A 309 -73.55 66.09 83.66
CA THR A 309 -72.26 66.55 83.11
C THR A 309 -71.08 65.59 83.33
N GLN A 310 -71.23 64.53 84.13
CA GLN A 310 -70.22 63.51 84.43
C GLN A 310 -70.61 62.12 83.90
N GLY A 311 -71.79 61.98 83.28
CA GLY A 311 -72.29 60.72 82.74
C GLY A 311 -73.11 59.86 83.71
N ASN A 312 -73.46 60.35 84.91
CA ASN A 312 -74.31 59.58 85.85
C ASN A 312 -75.80 59.74 85.51
N ALA A 313 -76.58 58.68 85.70
CA ALA A 313 -78.02 58.66 85.40
C ALA A 313 -78.81 59.67 86.24
N LEU A 314 -79.44 60.65 85.59
CA LEU A 314 -80.10 61.79 86.24
C LEU A 314 -81.33 61.39 87.06
N LEU A 315 -81.98 60.27 86.72
CA LEU A 315 -83.16 59.72 87.41
C LEU A 315 -82.83 58.59 88.40
N SER A 316 -81.63 58.60 88.99
CA SER A 316 -81.16 57.60 89.97
C SER A 316 -80.96 58.18 91.37
N SER A 317 -80.79 57.33 92.38
CA SER A 317 -80.40 57.71 93.75
C SER A 317 -78.97 58.25 93.88
N LEU A 318 -78.19 58.23 92.79
CA LEU A 318 -76.86 58.87 92.72
C LEU A 318 -76.98 60.40 92.59
N SER A 319 -78.14 60.90 92.16
CA SER A 319 -78.48 62.33 92.10
C SER A 319 -78.67 62.97 93.49
N ASN A 320 -78.62 64.31 93.57
CA ASN A 320 -78.64 65.01 94.86
C ASN A 320 -80.05 65.12 95.48
N LYS A 321 -80.36 64.18 96.38
CA LYS A 321 -81.65 64.03 97.10
C LYS A 321 -82.10 65.21 97.99
N LYS A 322 -81.43 66.37 97.95
CA LYS A 322 -81.75 67.55 98.78
C LYS A 322 -82.78 68.51 98.13
N TYR A 323 -83.05 68.38 96.83
CA TYR A 323 -83.97 69.25 96.08
C TYR A 323 -85.03 68.43 95.35
N SER A 324 -86.27 68.93 95.29
CA SER A 324 -87.45 68.10 95.03
C SER A 324 -87.70 67.84 93.54
N TYR A 325 -87.83 66.58 93.14
CA TYR A 325 -88.42 66.21 91.85
C TYR A 325 -89.95 66.44 91.85
N SER A 326 -90.52 66.94 90.76
CA SER A 326 -91.98 66.87 90.54
C SER A 326 -92.28 65.78 89.51
N ILE A 327 -92.80 64.64 89.98
CA ILE A 327 -93.28 63.55 89.13
C ILE A 327 -94.81 63.45 89.27
N ARG A 328 -95.51 63.28 88.14
CA ARG A 328 -96.99 63.25 88.10
C ARG A 328 -97.44 62.26 87.03
N GLY A 329 -98.32 61.33 87.38
CA GLY A 329 -99.07 60.57 86.37
C GLY A 329 -100.10 61.46 85.71
N ILE A 330 -100.32 61.30 84.40
CA ILE A 330 -101.33 62.04 83.64
C ILE A 330 -102.08 61.05 82.74
N ASP A 331 -103.41 61.17 82.70
CA ASP A 331 -104.26 60.40 81.78
C ASP A 331 -104.52 61.15 80.46
N LYS A 332 -105.11 60.45 79.48
CA LYS A 332 -105.55 60.98 78.19
C LYS A 332 -106.54 62.15 78.26
N ASN A 333 -107.15 62.41 79.42
CA ASN A 333 -108.05 63.54 79.65
C ASN A 333 -107.31 64.75 80.26
N GLY A 334 -106.02 64.61 80.59
CA GLY A 334 -105.21 65.61 81.28
C GLY A 334 -105.38 65.63 82.81
N TYR A 335 -106.02 64.62 83.40
CA TYR A 335 -106.14 64.52 84.85
C TYR A 335 -104.79 64.18 85.49
N ILE A 336 -104.43 64.88 86.56
CA ILE A 336 -103.09 64.82 87.17
C ILE A 336 -103.13 63.99 88.47
N PHE A 337 -102.42 62.87 88.47
CA PHE A 337 -102.11 62.05 89.63
C PHE A 337 -100.78 62.51 90.25
N PRO A 338 -100.77 63.14 91.44
CA PRO A 338 -99.52 63.48 92.11
C PRO A 338 -98.80 62.22 92.59
N LEU A 339 -97.53 62.05 92.23
CA LEU A 339 -96.69 60.98 92.74
C LEU A 339 -95.68 61.57 93.73
N TYR A 340 -95.74 61.12 94.98
CA TYR A 340 -94.84 61.55 96.05
C TYR A 340 -93.71 60.55 96.22
N GLU A 341 -92.54 61.02 96.63
CA GLU A 341 -91.42 60.15 96.94
C GLU A 341 -91.73 59.25 98.15
N ASN A 342 -91.17 58.04 98.15
CA ASN A 342 -91.43 56.91 99.05
C ASN A 342 -92.79 56.21 98.80
N ASP A 343 -93.87 56.98 98.66
CA ASP A 343 -95.26 56.46 98.57
C ASP A 343 -95.68 56.05 97.13
N GLY A 344 -95.32 56.86 96.12
CA GLY A 344 -95.64 56.60 94.71
C GLY A 344 -94.43 56.35 93.80
N PHE A 345 -93.24 56.79 94.22
CA PHE A 345 -91.97 56.43 93.58
C PHE A 345 -90.81 56.45 94.57
N GLU A 346 -89.74 55.73 94.29
CA GLU A 346 -88.50 55.74 95.06
C GLU A 346 -87.29 55.69 94.11
N LEU A 347 -86.32 56.57 94.32
CA LEU A 347 -85.09 56.58 93.51
C LEU A 347 -84.16 55.45 93.96
N THR A 348 -83.66 54.68 92.99
CA THR A 348 -82.72 53.57 93.15
C THR A 348 -81.45 53.82 92.33
N GLU A 349 -80.39 53.05 92.54
CA GLU A 349 -79.13 53.21 91.78
C GLU A 349 -79.31 52.95 90.27
N GLU A 350 -80.33 52.16 89.90
CA GLU A 350 -80.61 51.79 88.51
C GLU A 350 -81.66 52.67 87.80
N GLY A 351 -82.38 53.52 88.52
CA GLY A 351 -83.52 54.30 88.00
C GLY A 351 -84.62 54.55 89.03
N ILE A 352 -85.85 54.76 88.57
CA ILE A 352 -87.01 55.05 89.43
C ILE A 352 -87.86 53.79 89.65
N GLN A 353 -87.95 53.33 90.90
CA GLN A 353 -88.93 52.33 91.30
C GLN A 353 -90.28 53.03 91.52
N PHE A 354 -91.19 52.91 90.56
CA PHE A 354 -92.58 53.32 90.75
C PHE A 354 -93.34 52.30 91.60
N LYS A 355 -94.31 52.78 92.38
CA LYS A 355 -95.17 51.97 93.26
C LYS A 355 -96.62 52.37 93.05
N ASN A 356 -97.54 51.41 93.04
CA ASN A 356 -98.98 51.65 92.96
C ASN A 356 -99.42 52.56 91.78
N ILE A 357 -98.83 52.39 90.58
CA ILE A 357 -99.20 53.21 89.40
C ILE A 357 -100.69 53.02 89.09
N PRO A 358 -101.52 54.09 89.02
CA PRO A 358 -102.93 53.96 88.70
C PRO A 358 -103.16 53.39 87.29
N ALA A 359 -104.10 52.46 87.15
CA ALA A 359 -104.37 51.71 85.91
C ALA A 359 -104.94 52.53 84.72
N ASN A 360 -104.99 53.85 84.84
CA ASN A 360 -105.45 54.78 83.81
C ASN A 360 -104.46 55.92 83.53
N VAL A 361 -103.20 55.80 83.99
CA VAL A 361 -102.13 56.71 83.58
C VAL A 361 -101.71 56.37 82.16
N ASP A 362 -101.72 57.36 81.27
CA ASP A 362 -101.23 57.23 79.89
C ASP A 362 -99.75 57.65 79.77
N TYR A 363 -99.29 58.59 80.60
CA TYR A 363 -97.86 58.94 80.75
C TYR A 363 -97.52 59.57 82.11
N LEU A 364 -96.27 59.49 82.52
CA LEU A 364 -95.70 60.24 83.66
C LEU A 364 -95.02 61.51 83.14
N SER A 365 -95.24 62.65 83.78
CA SER A 365 -94.53 63.91 83.53
C SER A 365 -93.53 64.17 84.65
N ILE A 366 -92.28 64.48 84.30
CA ILE A 366 -91.19 64.80 85.24
C ILE A 366 -90.72 66.22 84.97
N THR A 367 -90.58 67.04 86.02
CA THR A 367 -90.11 68.43 85.90
C THR A 367 -89.42 68.89 87.18
N SER A 368 -88.18 69.38 87.11
CA SER A 368 -87.56 70.13 88.23
C SER A 368 -86.24 70.85 87.89
N LEU A 369 -85.73 71.55 88.91
CA LEU A 369 -84.34 71.97 89.16
C LEU A 369 -83.55 70.79 89.76
N VAL A 370 -82.74 70.08 88.97
CA VAL A 370 -81.95 68.92 89.45
C VAL A 370 -80.50 69.32 89.73
N PRO A 371 -79.90 68.97 90.89
CA PRO A 371 -78.46 69.13 91.13
C PRO A 371 -77.68 67.80 91.13
N ASN A 372 -76.43 67.85 90.66
CA ASN A 372 -75.46 66.76 90.81
C ASN A 372 -74.81 66.78 92.23
N ARG A 373 -74.14 65.69 92.65
CA ARG A 373 -73.47 65.53 93.94
C ARG A 373 -72.01 65.05 93.80
N LEU A 374 -71.08 65.99 93.63
CA LEU A 374 -69.66 65.79 93.99
C LEU A 374 -69.27 66.63 95.21
N SER A 375 -69.51 66.09 96.39
CA SER A 375 -68.55 66.14 97.50
C SER A 375 -68.95 65.16 98.62
N THR A 376 -68.17 64.10 98.77
CA THR A 376 -68.05 63.38 100.06
C THR A 376 -66.65 63.51 100.64
N GLU A 377 -66.02 64.67 100.48
CA GLU A 377 -65.11 65.22 101.48
C GLU A 377 -64.87 66.73 101.24
N ARG A 378 -64.54 67.44 102.33
CA ARG A 378 -64.15 68.86 102.44
C ARG A 378 -65.09 69.96 101.92
N ALA A 379 -65.61 70.69 102.91
CA ALA A 379 -65.72 72.16 102.98
C ALA A 379 -66.78 72.88 102.11
N ALA A 380 -67.33 73.95 102.69
CA ALA A 380 -68.39 74.77 102.10
C ALA A 380 -67.82 75.96 101.32
N SER A 381 -67.60 75.78 100.01
CA SER A 381 -67.49 76.90 99.04
C SER A 381 -67.69 76.47 97.56
N THR A 382 -68.13 75.23 97.29
CA THR A 382 -68.24 74.69 95.92
C THR A 382 -69.61 74.98 95.28
N GLY A 383 -69.61 75.17 93.96
CA GLY A 383 -70.77 75.57 93.18
C GLY A 383 -71.87 74.50 93.08
N THR A 384 -73.09 74.94 92.75
CA THR A 384 -74.22 74.05 92.44
C THR A 384 -74.54 74.10 90.95
N ILE A 385 -74.69 72.92 90.33
CA ILE A 385 -75.32 72.74 89.02
C ILE A 385 -76.84 72.69 89.21
N GLN A 386 -77.60 73.28 88.29
CA GLN A 386 -79.07 73.20 88.24
C GLN A 386 -79.52 72.86 86.82
N TYR A 387 -80.02 71.63 86.60
CA TYR A 387 -80.68 71.26 85.34
C TYR A 387 -82.16 71.64 85.39
N LEU A 388 -82.66 72.41 84.41
CA LEU A 388 -84.06 72.78 84.27
C LEU A 388 -84.68 72.01 83.09
N VAL A 389 -85.45 70.98 83.41
CA VAL A 389 -85.80 69.89 82.48
C VAL A 389 -87.27 69.46 82.54
N ASN A 390 -87.80 68.97 81.41
CA ASN A 390 -89.21 68.61 81.23
C ASN A 390 -89.36 67.31 80.41
N TYR A 391 -89.62 66.20 81.09
CA TYR A 391 -89.68 64.86 80.48
C TYR A 391 -91.07 64.23 80.53
N GLN A 392 -91.35 63.30 79.61
CA GLN A 392 -92.56 62.47 79.58
C GLN A 392 -92.22 60.99 79.36
N VAL A 393 -92.71 60.10 80.23
CA VAL A 393 -92.56 58.63 80.16
C VAL A 393 -93.93 58.00 79.84
N PRO A 394 -94.20 57.50 78.63
CA PRO A 394 -95.46 56.82 78.32
C PRO A 394 -95.66 55.54 79.16
N VAL A 395 -96.91 55.12 79.37
CA VAL A 395 -97.24 53.89 80.10
C VAL A 395 -98.01 52.93 79.18
N LYS A 396 -97.66 51.65 79.19
CA LYS A 396 -98.32 50.59 78.39
C LYS A 396 -98.55 49.33 79.21
N TYR A 397 -99.71 48.69 79.05
CA TYR A 397 -100.11 47.47 79.76
C TYR A 397 -99.97 46.23 78.85
N VAL A 398 -99.41 45.11 79.35
CA VAL A 398 -99.09 43.90 78.55
C VAL A 398 -99.26 42.55 79.30
N ASN A 399 -99.48 41.47 78.55
CA ASN A 399 -99.81 40.11 79.06
C ASN A 399 -98.69 39.08 78.78
N THR A 400 -98.39 38.18 79.72
CA THR A 400 -97.37 37.12 79.59
C THR A 400 -97.74 36.06 78.53
N ALA A 401 -96.74 35.48 77.87
CA ALA A 401 -96.88 34.41 76.86
C ALA A 401 -96.29 33.06 77.33
N GLU A 402 -96.55 32.00 76.57
CA GLU A 402 -95.90 30.69 76.71
C GLU A 402 -94.50 30.67 76.08
N ASP A 403 -93.69 29.68 76.46
CA ASP A 403 -92.28 29.56 76.05
C ASP A 403 -92.10 28.97 74.63
N VAL A 404 -90.98 29.34 73.99
CA VAL A 404 -90.49 28.71 72.74
C VAL A 404 -89.32 27.80 73.06
N THR A 405 -89.37 26.53 72.63
CA THR A 405 -88.29 25.55 72.83
C THR A 405 -87.52 25.30 71.53
N VAL A 406 -86.20 25.46 71.58
CA VAL A 406 -85.27 25.17 70.48
C VAL A 406 -84.52 23.87 70.73
N LYS A 407 -84.50 22.95 69.75
CA LYS A 407 -83.79 21.65 69.81
C LYS A 407 -82.72 21.55 68.72
N TYR A 408 -81.69 20.75 68.98
CA TYR A 408 -80.58 20.47 68.06
C TYR A 408 -80.37 18.95 67.97
N LEU A 409 -80.81 18.34 66.88
CA LEU A 409 -80.90 16.87 66.71
C LEU A 409 -80.14 16.41 65.47
N ASP A 410 -79.71 15.14 65.45
CA ASP A 410 -79.26 14.48 64.21
C ASP A 410 -80.44 13.93 63.39
N GLU A 411 -80.15 13.39 62.21
CA GLU A 411 -81.13 12.72 61.33
C GLU A 411 -81.89 11.54 61.97
N ASN A 412 -81.40 10.99 63.08
CA ASN A 412 -82.02 9.89 63.83
C ASN A 412 -82.80 10.39 65.06
N GLY A 413 -82.85 11.70 65.30
CA GLY A 413 -83.46 12.32 66.47
C GLY A 413 -82.59 12.33 67.74
N GLN A 414 -81.32 11.93 67.66
CA GLN A 414 -80.38 12.00 68.77
C GLN A 414 -80.03 13.47 69.04
N THR A 415 -80.19 13.91 70.28
CA THR A 415 -79.82 15.28 70.69
C THR A 415 -78.30 15.48 70.60
N LEU A 416 -77.89 16.52 69.87
CA LEU A 416 -76.48 16.91 69.64
C LEU A 416 -76.03 18.04 70.55
N ALA A 417 -76.93 18.97 70.90
CA ALA A 417 -76.65 20.07 71.83
C ALA A 417 -77.86 20.36 72.74
N PRO A 418 -77.65 20.89 73.96
CA PRO A 418 -78.76 21.20 74.87
C PRO A 418 -79.80 22.13 74.26
N ASN A 419 -81.07 21.85 74.59
CA ASN A 419 -82.20 22.69 74.20
C ASN A 419 -82.07 24.11 74.77
N VAL A 420 -82.67 25.09 74.10
CA VAL A 420 -82.75 26.48 74.57
C VAL A 420 -84.22 26.85 74.72
N THR A 421 -84.57 27.53 75.82
CA THR A 421 -85.92 28.02 76.07
C THR A 421 -85.92 29.55 76.00
N LEU A 422 -86.86 30.12 75.27
CA LEU A 422 -87.11 31.56 75.17
C LEU A 422 -88.46 31.88 75.81
N SER A 423 -88.56 33.00 76.53
CA SER A 423 -89.77 33.43 77.25
C SER A 423 -90.13 34.87 76.91
N GLY A 424 -91.42 35.21 76.89
CA GLY A 424 -91.87 36.53 76.40
C GLY A 424 -93.23 37.02 76.91
N TYR A 425 -93.80 37.96 76.16
CA TYR A 425 -95.15 38.49 76.32
C TYR A 425 -95.88 38.44 74.98
N VAL A 426 -97.22 38.33 74.99
CA VAL A 426 -97.98 37.99 73.77
C VAL A 426 -97.76 39.05 72.69
N GLY A 427 -97.36 38.62 71.49
CA GLY A 427 -97.03 39.50 70.37
C GLY A 427 -95.62 40.09 70.38
N ALA A 428 -94.79 39.83 71.41
CA ALA A 428 -93.36 40.14 71.35
C ALA A 428 -92.67 39.26 70.30
N PRO A 429 -91.69 39.77 69.55
CA PRO A 429 -90.94 38.95 68.60
C PRO A 429 -89.96 37.99 69.32
N PHE A 430 -89.74 36.83 68.72
CA PHE A 430 -88.61 35.95 69.04
C PHE A 430 -87.82 35.61 67.77
N THR A 431 -86.57 35.22 67.96
CA THR A 431 -85.70 34.65 66.93
C THR A 431 -84.91 33.50 67.54
N THR A 432 -84.66 32.44 66.78
CA THR A 432 -83.84 31.31 67.21
C THR A 432 -82.51 31.28 66.48
N GLU A 433 -81.46 30.88 67.18
CA GLU A 433 -80.11 30.81 66.63
C GLU A 433 -79.70 29.37 66.30
N GLU A 434 -78.94 29.25 65.22
CA GLU A 434 -78.28 28.03 64.81
C GLU A 434 -77.04 27.80 65.68
N LYS A 435 -76.71 26.55 66.00
CA LYS A 435 -75.44 26.20 66.65
C LYS A 435 -74.49 25.59 65.64
N ASP A 436 -73.22 26.00 65.71
CA ASP A 436 -72.12 25.22 65.16
C ASP A 436 -71.89 23.97 66.03
N ILE A 437 -71.71 22.82 65.39
CA ILE A 437 -71.61 21.50 66.02
C ILE A 437 -70.55 20.69 65.26
N SER A 438 -69.33 20.61 65.79
CA SER A 438 -68.21 19.88 65.15
C SER A 438 -68.59 18.45 64.76
N GLY A 439 -68.17 18.05 63.55
CA GLY A 439 -68.56 16.80 62.91
C GLY A 439 -69.95 16.78 62.25
N TYR A 440 -70.73 17.86 62.34
CA TYR A 440 -72.08 17.99 61.78
C TYR A 440 -72.28 19.29 60.98
N THR A 441 -73.23 19.24 60.04
CA THR A 441 -73.69 20.37 59.22
C THR A 441 -75.21 20.47 59.29
N LEU A 442 -75.76 21.68 59.36
CA LEU A 442 -77.21 21.89 59.36
C LEU A 442 -77.81 21.38 58.04
N LYS A 443 -78.81 20.49 58.15
CA LYS A 443 -79.54 19.92 57.02
C LYS A 443 -80.87 20.63 56.78
N GLU A 444 -81.67 20.79 57.83
CA GLU A 444 -82.97 21.47 57.77
C GLU A 444 -83.37 22.09 59.11
N ILE A 445 -84.35 23.00 59.06
CA ILE A 445 -84.97 23.64 60.22
C ILE A 445 -86.46 23.37 60.16
N GLN A 446 -87.02 22.85 61.24
CA GLN A 446 -88.46 22.58 61.40
C GLN A 446 -89.04 23.58 62.39
N GLY A 447 -90.11 24.30 62.01
CA GLY A 447 -90.69 25.39 62.82
C GLY A 447 -90.14 26.77 62.48
N ASP A 448 -90.85 27.82 62.91
CA ASP A 448 -90.59 29.20 62.51
C ASP A 448 -89.40 29.82 63.27
N ARG A 449 -88.29 30.01 62.56
CA ARG A 449 -87.02 30.54 63.10
C ARG A 449 -87.10 32.00 63.60
N ILE A 450 -88.11 32.73 63.14
CA ILE A 450 -88.48 34.08 63.58
C ILE A 450 -90.00 34.12 63.67
N GLY A 451 -90.54 34.56 64.81
CA GLY A 451 -91.98 34.61 65.03
C GLY A 451 -92.36 35.58 66.14
N THR A 452 -93.59 35.48 66.63
CA THR A 452 -94.03 36.18 67.84
C THR A 452 -94.48 35.17 68.89
N PHE A 453 -94.14 35.45 70.15
CA PHE A 453 -94.61 34.71 71.31
C PHE A 453 -96.15 34.72 71.38
N SER A 454 -96.75 33.55 71.65
CA SER A 454 -98.20 33.36 71.70
C SER A 454 -98.66 32.80 73.06
N ASP A 455 -99.98 32.61 73.22
CA ASP A 455 -100.61 31.92 74.34
C ASP A 455 -100.51 30.37 74.23
N VAL A 456 -99.70 29.87 73.30
CA VAL A 456 -99.41 28.45 73.07
C VAL A 456 -97.90 28.24 72.99
N ALA A 457 -97.38 27.21 73.65
CA ALA A 457 -95.96 26.87 73.56
C ALA A 457 -95.54 26.48 72.13
N GLN A 458 -94.40 26.98 71.68
CA GLN A 458 -93.90 26.83 70.30
C GLN A 458 -92.57 26.05 70.27
N GLU A 459 -92.26 25.39 69.16
CA GLU A 459 -91.04 24.57 69.03
C GLU A 459 -90.32 24.82 67.70
N VAL A 460 -88.99 24.88 67.75
CA VAL A 460 -88.10 24.95 66.58
C VAL A 460 -87.02 23.88 66.70
N VAL A 461 -86.81 23.08 65.65
CA VAL A 461 -85.84 21.98 65.64
C VAL A 461 -84.84 22.21 64.51
N TYR A 462 -83.56 22.32 64.86
CA TYR A 462 -82.45 22.29 63.91
C TYR A 462 -82.00 20.83 63.76
N VAL A 463 -82.10 20.30 62.54
CA VAL A 463 -81.73 18.92 62.20
C VAL A 463 -80.42 18.95 61.43
N TYR A 464 -79.43 18.19 61.91
CA TYR A 464 -78.09 18.15 61.36
C TYR A 464 -77.77 16.77 60.78
N GLU A 465 -76.99 16.74 59.69
CA GLU A 465 -76.34 15.52 59.20
C GLU A 465 -74.84 15.55 59.52
N ARG A 466 -74.17 14.40 59.57
CA ARG A 466 -72.70 14.37 59.69
C ARG A 466 -72.06 15.10 58.51
N SER A 467 -71.06 15.93 58.76
CA SER A 467 -70.32 16.60 57.68
C SER A 467 -69.51 15.60 56.86
N ASP A 468 -69.27 15.93 55.60
CA ASP A 468 -68.25 15.26 54.80
C ASP A 468 -66.86 15.49 55.42
N ALA A 469 -66.04 14.45 55.42
CA ALA A 469 -64.69 14.49 55.94
C ALA A 469 -63.70 14.87 54.84
N ALA A 470 -62.50 15.28 55.25
CA ALA A 470 -61.40 15.42 54.32
C ALA A 470 -60.97 14.04 53.77
N PRO A 471 -60.49 13.97 52.50
CA PRO A 471 -60.19 12.71 51.85
C PRO A 471 -59.05 11.94 52.52
N VAL A 472 -59.18 10.61 52.50
CA VAL A 472 -58.08 9.68 52.78
C VAL A 472 -57.40 9.36 51.45
N THR A 473 -56.11 9.69 51.32
CA THR A 473 -55.33 9.43 50.11
C THR A 473 -54.42 8.22 50.33
N VAL A 474 -54.67 7.13 49.60
CA VAL A 474 -53.86 5.93 49.64
C VAL A 474 -52.81 6.00 48.53
N LYS A 475 -51.54 6.05 48.91
CA LYS A 475 -50.40 6.05 47.98
C LYS A 475 -49.71 4.69 47.89
N TYR A 476 -48.98 4.50 46.80
CA TYR A 476 -48.24 3.29 46.50
C TYR A 476 -46.83 3.70 46.04
N GLU A 477 -45.85 3.60 46.94
CA GLU A 477 -44.50 4.14 46.74
C GLU A 477 -43.44 3.03 46.87
N ASP A 478 -42.27 3.19 46.28
CA ASP A 478 -41.12 2.29 46.53
C ASP A 478 -40.33 2.70 47.80
N THR A 479 -39.28 1.95 48.11
CA THR A 479 -38.37 2.22 49.25
C THR A 479 -37.59 3.55 49.15
N GLU A 480 -37.65 4.25 48.02
CA GLU A 480 -37.02 5.55 47.78
C GLU A 480 -38.06 6.70 47.80
N GLY A 481 -39.36 6.39 47.86
CA GLY A 481 -40.47 7.35 47.85
C GLY A 481 -41.01 7.69 46.45
N ASN A 482 -40.68 6.91 45.42
CA ASN A 482 -41.20 7.13 44.06
C ASN A 482 -42.61 6.53 43.91
N GLU A 483 -43.56 7.28 43.33
CA GLU A 483 -44.92 6.78 43.07
C GLU A 483 -44.92 5.65 42.02
N LEU A 484 -45.41 4.48 42.40
CA LEU A 484 -45.51 3.29 41.54
C LEU A 484 -46.89 3.13 40.87
N ALA A 485 -47.92 3.74 41.44
CA ALA A 485 -49.26 3.77 40.87
C ALA A 485 -50.05 4.96 41.40
N ALA A 486 -50.89 5.55 40.53
CA ALA A 486 -51.75 6.68 40.87
C ALA A 486 -52.52 6.47 42.19
N PRO A 487 -52.53 7.45 43.11
CA PRO A 487 -53.14 7.32 44.43
C PRO A 487 -54.64 7.07 44.38
N THR A 488 -55.15 6.30 45.33
CA THR A 488 -56.59 6.04 45.49
C THR A 488 -57.16 7.01 46.53
N VAL A 489 -58.07 7.89 46.11
CA VAL A 489 -58.78 8.80 47.02
C VAL A 489 -60.04 8.12 47.55
N MET A 490 -60.18 8.06 48.87
CA MET A 490 -61.36 7.56 49.57
C MET A 490 -62.06 8.72 50.29
N ASN A 491 -63.38 8.84 50.10
CA ASN A 491 -64.22 9.88 50.69
C ASN A 491 -65.24 9.26 51.64
N GLY A 492 -65.60 9.97 52.71
CA GLY A 492 -66.58 9.54 53.69
C GLY A 492 -67.02 10.70 54.59
N LYS A 493 -67.89 10.39 55.57
CA LYS A 493 -68.36 11.37 56.57
C LYS A 493 -67.63 11.21 57.90
N ILE A 494 -67.51 12.30 58.66
CA ILE A 494 -66.65 12.38 59.85
C ILE A 494 -67.03 11.30 60.89
N GLY A 495 -65.99 10.60 61.38
CA GLY A 495 -66.13 9.54 62.39
C GLY A 495 -66.62 8.19 61.86
N LEU A 496 -66.88 8.03 60.56
CA LEU A 496 -67.07 6.71 59.94
C LEU A 496 -65.72 6.01 59.73
N PRO A 497 -65.66 4.66 59.74
CA PRO A 497 -64.43 3.93 59.50
C PRO A 497 -64.04 3.89 58.02
N TYR A 498 -62.74 3.73 57.76
CA TYR A 498 -62.20 3.34 56.46
C TYR A 498 -61.22 2.17 56.59
N THR A 499 -61.10 1.42 55.49
CA THR A 499 -60.12 0.35 55.29
C THR A 499 -59.53 0.53 53.89
N SER A 500 -58.20 0.61 53.79
CA SER A 500 -57.47 0.57 52.53
C SER A 500 -56.88 -0.81 52.27
N GLU A 501 -56.64 -1.12 51.00
CA GLU A 501 -55.95 -2.34 50.58
C GLU A 501 -54.71 -2.01 49.75
N ALA A 502 -53.73 -2.91 49.81
CA ALA A 502 -52.56 -2.85 48.93
C ALA A 502 -52.98 -3.17 47.49
N LYS A 503 -52.35 -2.50 46.53
CA LYS A 503 -52.62 -2.63 45.10
C LYS A 503 -51.64 -3.65 44.51
N THR A 504 -52.12 -4.57 43.68
CA THR A 504 -51.21 -5.47 42.96
C THR A 504 -50.49 -4.69 41.87
N ILE A 505 -49.16 -4.56 41.97
CA ILE A 505 -48.32 -3.86 41.00
C ILE A 505 -47.35 -4.89 40.38
N PRO A 506 -47.44 -5.18 39.06
CA PRO A 506 -46.58 -6.18 38.42
C PRO A 506 -45.09 -5.89 38.59
N GLY A 507 -44.28 -6.91 38.91
CA GLY A 507 -42.86 -6.75 39.23
C GLY A 507 -42.52 -6.15 40.61
N TRP A 508 -43.51 -5.95 41.50
CA TRP A 508 -43.31 -5.44 42.86
C TRP A 508 -44.12 -6.24 43.90
N PHE A 509 -43.65 -6.25 45.15
CA PHE A 509 -44.37 -6.82 46.30
C PHE A 509 -44.44 -5.81 47.45
N VAL A 510 -45.45 -5.96 48.32
CA VAL A 510 -45.61 -5.07 49.48
C VAL A 510 -44.52 -5.38 50.50
N ALA A 511 -43.61 -4.42 50.72
CA ALA A 511 -42.56 -4.51 51.73
C ALA A 511 -43.07 -4.03 53.10
N GLN A 512 -43.92 -3.00 53.12
CA GLN A 512 -44.53 -2.46 54.35
C GLN A 512 -45.99 -2.06 54.15
N THR A 513 -46.87 -2.64 54.96
CA THR A 513 -48.25 -2.17 55.17
C THR A 513 -48.25 -1.09 56.26
N PRO A 514 -48.85 0.08 56.04
CA PRO A 514 -48.88 1.15 57.03
C PRO A 514 -49.87 0.85 58.17
N SER A 515 -49.58 1.34 59.37
CA SER A 515 -50.39 1.11 60.57
C SER A 515 -51.77 1.78 60.52
N ASN A 516 -51.93 2.83 59.72
CA ASN A 516 -53.20 3.52 59.49
C ASN A 516 -53.98 3.00 58.27
N ALA A 517 -53.66 1.81 57.74
CA ALA A 517 -54.45 1.15 56.70
C ALA A 517 -55.91 0.86 57.11
N ASN A 518 -56.21 0.93 58.41
CA ASN A 518 -57.57 0.99 58.95
C ASN A 518 -57.64 2.19 59.89
N GLY A 519 -58.72 2.98 59.80
CA GLY A 519 -58.89 4.19 60.59
C GLY A 519 -60.30 4.74 60.55
N THR A 520 -60.46 6.01 60.91
CA THR A 520 -61.72 6.76 60.80
C THR A 520 -61.47 8.09 60.09
N TYR A 521 -62.42 8.48 59.24
CA TYR A 521 -62.41 9.75 58.51
C TYR A 521 -62.43 10.96 59.47
N SER A 522 -61.58 11.95 59.21
CA SER A 522 -61.40 13.16 60.05
C SER A 522 -61.55 14.49 59.30
N GLU A 523 -61.62 15.60 60.04
CA GLU A 523 -61.64 16.97 59.50
C GLU A 523 -60.35 17.32 58.71
N THR A 524 -59.22 16.72 59.06
CA THR A 524 -57.94 16.79 58.32
C THR A 524 -57.81 15.67 57.31
N ALA A 525 -57.22 15.95 56.12
CA ALA A 525 -56.90 14.91 55.14
C ALA A 525 -55.87 13.92 55.71
N GLN A 526 -56.01 12.64 55.37
CA GLN A 526 -55.21 11.54 55.92
C GLN A 526 -54.45 10.83 54.81
N GLU A 527 -53.18 10.51 55.01
CA GLU A 527 -52.35 9.83 54.01
C GLU A 527 -51.96 8.42 54.47
N VAL A 528 -52.12 7.44 53.58
CA VAL A 528 -51.86 6.01 53.84
C VAL A 528 -50.88 5.50 52.78
N VAL A 529 -49.61 5.31 53.13
CA VAL A 529 -48.56 4.93 52.18
C VAL A 529 -48.23 3.45 52.30
N TYR A 530 -48.48 2.68 51.24
CA TYR A 530 -47.95 1.32 51.10
C TYR A 530 -46.59 1.39 50.44
N VAL A 531 -45.57 0.82 51.09
CA VAL A 531 -44.19 0.75 50.56
C VAL A 531 -43.98 -0.60 49.90
N TYR A 532 -43.45 -0.60 48.68
CA TYR A 532 -43.17 -1.78 47.89
C TYR A 532 -41.67 -1.98 47.68
N GLU A 533 -41.24 -3.24 47.62
CA GLU A 533 -39.92 -3.61 47.11
C GLU A 533 -40.10 -4.30 45.75
N ARG A 534 -39.12 -4.10 44.87
CA ARG A 534 -39.09 -4.67 43.52
C ARG A 534 -38.86 -6.17 43.59
N SER A 535 -39.64 -6.95 42.88
CA SER A 535 -39.52 -8.41 42.84
C SER A 535 -38.19 -8.84 42.23
N ASP A 536 -37.60 -9.92 42.74
CA ASP A 536 -36.46 -10.58 42.09
C ASP A 536 -36.91 -11.12 40.72
N ALA A 537 -36.08 -10.92 39.70
CA ALA A 537 -36.35 -11.41 38.36
C ALA A 537 -35.81 -12.83 38.16
N ALA A 538 -36.35 -13.50 37.14
CA ALA A 538 -35.74 -14.72 36.65
C ALA A 538 -34.37 -14.40 36.00
N PRO A 539 -33.38 -15.31 36.09
CA PRO A 539 -32.04 -15.07 35.59
C PRO A 539 -31.99 -14.89 34.07
N VAL A 540 -31.11 -14.01 33.61
CA VAL A 540 -30.74 -13.89 32.19
C VAL A 540 -29.50 -14.74 31.96
N THR A 541 -29.61 -15.75 31.10
CA THR A 541 -28.50 -16.64 30.75
C THR A 541 -27.86 -16.20 29.43
N VAL A 542 -26.62 -15.73 29.50
CA VAL A 542 -25.81 -15.35 28.34
C VAL A 542 -24.98 -16.56 27.88
N LYS A 543 -25.21 -17.01 26.65
CA LYS A 543 -24.46 -18.11 26.01
C LYS A 543 -23.51 -17.59 24.94
N TYR A 544 -22.47 -18.38 24.70
CA TYR A 544 -21.40 -18.10 23.75
C TYR A 544 -21.21 -19.36 22.88
N GLU A 545 -21.74 -19.34 21.66
CA GLU A 545 -21.88 -20.51 20.79
C GLU A 545 -21.32 -20.24 19.39
N ASP A 546 -20.95 -21.29 18.64
CA ASP A 546 -20.62 -21.18 17.21
C ASP A 546 -21.86 -21.29 16.31
N LYS A 547 -21.67 -21.22 14.98
CA LYS A 547 -22.74 -21.33 13.99
C LYS A 547 -23.41 -22.72 13.92
N GLU A 548 -22.79 -23.74 14.50
CA GLU A 548 -23.37 -25.07 14.65
C GLU A 548 -24.09 -25.26 16.00
N GLY A 549 -24.02 -24.29 16.91
CA GLY A 549 -24.61 -24.33 18.25
C GLY A 549 -23.74 -25.02 19.31
N ASN A 550 -22.43 -25.21 19.06
CA ASN A 550 -21.52 -25.75 20.06
C ASN A 550 -21.12 -24.64 21.04
N GLN A 551 -21.11 -24.97 22.34
CA GLN A 551 -20.75 -24.03 23.38
C GLN A 551 -19.24 -23.78 23.47
N LEU A 552 -18.81 -22.52 23.26
CA LEU A 552 -17.41 -22.09 23.25
C LEU A 552 -16.91 -21.60 24.63
N SER A 553 -17.82 -21.20 25.52
CA SER A 553 -17.53 -20.82 26.90
C SER A 553 -18.68 -21.22 27.82
N ALA A 554 -18.38 -21.51 29.08
CA ALA A 554 -19.38 -21.56 30.14
C ALA A 554 -20.28 -20.30 30.11
N PRO A 555 -21.60 -20.39 30.39
CA PRO A 555 -22.53 -19.28 30.27
C PRO A 555 -22.30 -18.27 31.40
N THR A 556 -22.69 -17.03 31.18
CA THR A 556 -22.75 -16.01 32.24
C THR A 556 -24.20 -15.83 32.67
N VAL A 557 -24.47 -15.95 33.98
CA VAL A 557 -25.80 -15.69 34.55
C VAL A 557 -25.82 -14.26 35.08
N LEU A 558 -26.78 -13.46 34.64
CA LEU A 558 -27.05 -12.12 35.16
C LEU A 558 -28.34 -12.16 36.00
N SER A 559 -28.32 -11.53 37.16
CA SER A 559 -29.44 -11.48 38.11
C SER A 559 -29.78 -10.03 38.44
N GLY A 560 -31.07 -9.73 38.61
CA GLY A 560 -31.56 -8.39 38.93
C GLY A 560 -33.00 -8.39 39.43
N LYS A 561 -33.59 -7.19 39.55
CA LYS A 561 -35.00 -6.99 39.91
C LYS A 561 -35.85 -6.73 38.66
N VAL A 562 -37.12 -7.12 38.68
CA VAL A 562 -38.02 -7.03 37.52
C VAL A 562 -38.12 -5.59 36.99
N GLY A 563 -38.02 -5.45 35.68
CA GLY A 563 -38.11 -4.15 34.99
C GLY A 563 -36.90 -3.23 35.16
N LEU A 564 -35.81 -3.66 35.82
CA LEU A 564 -34.50 -2.99 35.70
C LEU A 564 -33.82 -3.40 34.37
N PRO A 565 -32.96 -2.55 33.79
CA PRO A 565 -32.20 -2.91 32.60
C PRO A 565 -31.13 -3.96 32.93
N TYR A 566 -30.84 -4.81 31.95
CA TYR A 566 -29.60 -5.59 31.88
C TYR A 566 -28.83 -5.23 30.61
N THR A 567 -27.51 -5.36 30.71
CA THR A 567 -26.56 -5.23 29.61
C THR A 567 -25.68 -6.49 29.64
N SER A 568 -25.72 -7.31 28.59
CA SER A 568 -24.76 -8.38 28.39
C SER A 568 -23.63 -7.90 27.48
N GLU A 569 -22.43 -8.44 27.69
CA GLU A 569 -21.29 -8.19 26.81
C GLU A 569 -20.84 -9.48 26.12
N ALA A 570 -20.29 -9.30 24.92
CA ALA A 570 -19.59 -10.36 24.20
C ALA A 570 -18.31 -10.71 24.96
N LYS A 571 -18.17 -11.97 25.36
CA LYS A 571 -16.94 -12.46 25.99
C LYS A 571 -15.83 -12.57 24.94
N ALA A 572 -14.62 -12.14 25.28
CA ALA A 572 -13.45 -12.43 24.46
C ALA A 572 -13.12 -13.93 24.52
N ILE A 573 -12.98 -14.56 23.35
CA ILE A 573 -12.64 -15.98 23.21
C ILE A 573 -11.52 -16.04 22.16
N ASN A 574 -10.30 -16.41 22.57
CA ASN A 574 -9.12 -16.43 21.69
C ASN A 574 -9.41 -17.22 20.40
N GLY A 575 -9.01 -16.68 19.25
CA GLY A 575 -9.29 -17.31 17.96
C GLY A 575 -10.75 -17.25 17.47
N TRP A 576 -11.65 -16.49 18.10
CA TRP A 576 -13.04 -16.28 17.65
C TRP A 576 -13.48 -14.81 17.73
N TYR A 577 -14.34 -14.38 16.82
CA TYR A 577 -15.03 -13.08 16.86
C TYR A 577 -16.55 -13.26 16.86
N VAL A 578 -17.29 -12.26 17.37
CA VAL A 578 -18.77 -12.28 17.29
C VAL A 578 -19.20 -12.06 15.85
N SER A 579 -19.84 -13.06 15.26
CA SER A 579 -20.39 -12.99 13.90
C SER A 579 -21.82 -12.46 13.86
N GLN A 580 -22.58 -12.65 14.94
CA GLN A 580 -23.93 -12.11 15.12
C GLN A 580 -24.12 -11.66 16.57
N MET A 581 -24.44 -10.37 16.75
CA MET A 581 -24.86 -9.82 18.03
C MET A 581 -26.32 -10.22 18.31
N PRO A 582 -26.67 -10.64 19.54
CA PRO A 582 -28.05 -10.90 19.91
C PRO A 582 -28.87 -9.61 19.95
N THR A 583 -30.08 -9.63 19.41
CA THR A 583 -30.99 -8.46 19.40
C THR A 583 -31.47 -8.06 20.79
N ASN A 584 -31.33 -8.95 21.78
CA ASN A 584 -31.61 -8.73 23.20
C ASN A 584 -30.33 -8.61 24.05
N ALA A 585 -29.18 -8.23 23.46
CA ALA A 585 -27.95 -7.94 24.22
C ALA A 585 -28.14 -6.86 25.31
N ASN A 586 -29.10 -5.95 25.09
CA ASN A 586 -29.59 -5.03 26.10
C ASN A 586 -31.10 -5.24 26.20
N GLY A 587 -31.63 -5.27 27.41
CA GLY A 587 -33.05 -5.52 27.66
C GLY A 587 -33.45 -5.17 29.09
N THR A 588 -34.62 -5.60 29.52
CA THR A 588 -35.06 -5.53 30.92
C THR A 588 -35.25 -6.91 31.50
N TYR A 589 -34.89 -7.07 32.77
CA TYR A 589 -35.12 -8.28 33.56
C TYR A 589 -36.62 -8.57 33.69
N SER A 590 -37.05 -9.81 33.48
CA SER A 590 -38.46 -10.22 33.49
C SER A 590 -38.76 -11.31 34.52
N GLU A 591 -40.04 -11.61 34.74
CA GLU A 591 -40.51 -12.72 35.59
C GLU A 591 -40.28 -14.11 34.95
N THR A 592 -39.85 -14.16 33.68
CA THR A 592 -39.50 -15.38 32.93
C THR A 592 -38.00 -15.43 32.61
N GLU A 593 -37.41 -16.63 32.60
CA GLU A 593 -36.01 -16.82 32.21
C GLU A 593 -35.76 -16.30 30.79
N GLN A 594 -34.66 -15.58 30.59
CA GLN A 594 -34.31 -14.94 29.32
C GLN A 594 -32.96 -15.47 28.83
N GLU A 595 -32.86 -15.80 27.55
CA GLU A 595 -31.62 -16.32 26.95
C GLU A 595 -31.04 -15.31 25.95
N VAL A 596 -29.74 -15.06 26.04
CA VAL A 596 -29.01 -14.13 25.16
C VAL A 596 -27.84 -14.88 24.52
N VAL A 597 -27.91 -15.17 23.23
CA VAL A 597 -26.91 -15.98 22.52
C VAL A 597 -26.02 -15.11 21.64
N TYR A 598 -24.73 -15.03 21.98
CA TYR A 598 -23.71 -14.48 21.09
C TYR A 598 -23.20 -15.59 20.17
N VAL A 599 -23.37 -15.41 18.85
CA VAL A 599 -22.93 -16.40 17.85
C VAL A 599 -21.58 -15.99 17.27
N TYR A 600 -20.57 -16.79 17.54
CA TYR A 600 -19.19 -16.55 17.14
C TYR A 600 -18.84 -17.25 15.83
N GLU A 601 -17.87 -16.69 15.14
CA GLU A 601 -17.18 -17.32 14.02
C GLU A 601 -15.68 -17.30 14.27
N ARG A 602 -15.00 -18.36 13.87
CA ARG A 602 -13.58 -18.53 14.12
C ARG A 602 -12.79 -17.45 13.38
N SER A 603 -11.86 -16.79 14.06
CA SER A 603 -11.04 -15.71 13.52
C SER A 603 -10.17 -16.20 12.38
N ASN A 604 -10.02 -15.38 11.34
CA ASN A 604 -8.99 -15.59 10.33
C ASN A 604 -7.63 -15.47 11.02
N ALA A 605 -6.78 -16.45 10.83
CA ALA A 605 -5.41 -16.39 11.30
C ALA A 605 -4.56 -15.46 10.43
N ALA A 606 -3.42 -15.02 10.95
CA ALA A 606 -2.41 -14.40 10.12
C ALA A 606 -1.82 -15.44 9.14
N PRO A 607 -1.43 -15.03 7.93
CA PRO A 607 -0.92 -15.94 6.92
C PRO A 607 0.38 -16.64 7.36
N VAL A 608 0.48 -17.92 7.05
CA VAL A 608 1.75 -18.67 7.16
C VAL A 608 2.49 -18.53 5.83
N THR A 609 3.68 -17.97 5.86
CA THR A 609 4.51 -17.72 4.68
C THR A 609 5.55 -18.82 4.55
N VAL A 610 5.38 -19.69 3.55
CA VAL A 610 6.34 -20.74 3.22
C VAL A 610 7.37 -20.19 2.23
N LYS A 611 8.64 -20.15 2.64
CA LYS A 611 9.76 -19.69 1.82
C LYS A 611 10.61 -20.86 1.33
N TYR A 612 11.28 -20.63 0.21
CA TYR A 612 12.17 -21.58 -0.46
C TYR A 612 13.48 -20.86 -0.76
N GLU A 613 14.49 -21.08 0.08
CA GLU A 613 15.75 -20.30 0.11
C GLU A 613 16.96 -21.23 -0.02
N ASP A 614 18.12 -20.73 -0.44
CA ASP A 614 19.39 -21.47 -0.34
C ASP A 614 20.09 -21.25 1.01
N LYS A 615 21.24 -21.92 1.22
CA LYS A 615 22.08 -21.79 2.43
C LYS A 615 22.63 -20.38 2.67
N GLU A 616 22.51 -19.46 1.72
CA GLU A 616 22.94 -18.06 1.83
C GLU A 616 21.74 -17.13 2.10
N GLY A 617 20.51 -17.66 2.12
CA GLY A 617 19.27 -16.89 2.31
C GLY A 617 18.70 -16.30 1.01
N ASN A 618 19.22 -16.68 -0.17
CA ASN A 618 18.67 -16.21 -1.43
C ASN A 618 17.37 -16.95 -1.76
N GLN A 619 16.30 -16.22 -2.05
CA GLN A 619 15.02 -16.84 -2.41
C GLN A 619 15.04 -17.46 -3.82
N LEU A 620 14.78 -18.77 -3.89
CA LEU A 620 14.85 -19.59 -5.10
C LEU A 620 13.51 -19.73 -5.83
N TYR A 621 12.40 -19.60 -5.10
CA TYR A 621 11.05 -19.71 -5.64
C TYR A 621 10.11 -18.77 -4.87
N ALA A 622 9.08 -18.25 -5.54
CA ALA A 622 8.11 -17.34 -4.93
C ALA A 622 7.45 -17.97 -3.68
N PRO A 623 7.22 -17.21 -2.60
CA PRO A 623 6.75 -17.78 -1.35
C PRO A 623 5.28 -18.20 -1.47
N THR A 624 4.94 -19.34 -0.86
CA THR A 624 3.55 -19.82 -0.80
C THR A 624 2.88 -19.26 0.44
N ILE A 625 1.72 -18.60 0.27
CA ILE A 625 0.92 -18.09 1.39
C ILE A 625 -0.18 -19.10 1.71
N LEU A 626 -0.13 -19.67 2.92
CA LEU A 626 -1.19 -20.52 3.47
C LEU A 626 -2.08 -19.66 4.37
N ASN A 627 -3.40 -19.79 4.21
CA ASN A 627 -4.41 -19.02 4.94
C ASN A 627 -5.38 -19.98 5.65
N GLY A 628 -5.78 -19.65 6.88
CA GLY A 628 -6.67 -20.49 7.68
C GLY A 628 -7.40 -19.73 8.78
N LYS A 629 -8.03 -20.48 9.68
CA LYS A 629 -8.63 -19.97 10.92
C LYS A 629 -7.73 -20.30 12.11
N VAL A 630 -7.75 -19.48 13.15
CA VAL A 630 -6.94 -19.68 14.37
C VAL A 630 -7.23 -21.04 15.00
N ASP A 631 -6.20 -21.71 15.52
CA ASP A 631 -6.23 -23.05 16.11
C ASP A 631 -6.70 -24.18 15.16
N LEU A 632 -6.70 -23.96 13.84
CA LEU A 632 -6.73 -25.05 12.86
C LEU A 632 -5.29 -25.45 12.49
N PRO A 633 -5.04 -26.73 12.12
CA PRO A 633 -3.73 -27.15 11.65
C PRO A 633 -3.41 -26.56 10.27
N TYR A 634 -2.12 -26.37 10.00
CA TYR A 634 -1.58 -26.22 8.66
C TYR A 634 -0.53 -27.29 8.38
N GLU A 635 -0.45 -27.67 7.11
CA GLU A 635 0.60 -28.52 6.55
C GLU A 635 1.23 -27.77 5.38
N SER A 636 2.55 -27.87 5.25
CA SER A 636 3.31 -27.28 4.16
C SER A 636 4.25 -28.32 3.55
N GLU A 637 4.48 -28.21 2.24
CA GLU A 637 5.33 -29.12 1.48
C GLU A 637 6.54 -28.40 0.88
N ALA A 638 7.64 -29.13 0.78
CA ALA A 638 8.79 -28.71 0.01
C ALA A 638 8.44 -28.59 -1.47
N LYS A 639 8.85 -27.50 -2.12
CA LYS A 639 8.75 -27.36 -3.57
C LYS A 639 9.83 -28.17 -4.28
N ALA A 640 9.47 -28.92 -5.31
CA ALA A 640 10.44 -29.47 -6.26
C ALA A 640 11.00 -28.33 -7.14
N ILE A 641 12.29 -28.02 -6.97
CA ILE A 641 13.01 -26.97 -7.71
C ILE A 641 14.11 -27.65 -8.53
N PRO A 642 14.05 -27.66 -9.88
CA PRO A 642 15.05 -28.35 -10.72
C PRO A 642 16.49 -27.90 -10.44
N GLY A 643 17.43 -28.84 -10.35
CA GLY A 643 18.82 -28.58 -9.97
C GLY A 643 19.07 -28.35 -8.48
N TRP A 644 18.07 -28.47 -7.60
CA TRP A 644 18.20 -28.31 -6.15
C TRP A 644 17.51 -29.44 -5.37
N TYR A 645 18.01 -29.73 -4.16
CA TYR A 645 17.36 -30.61 -3.19
C TYR A 645 17.19 -29.90 -1.84
N VAL A 646 16.21 -30.34 -1.04
CA VAL A 646 16.03 -29.83 0.33
C VAL A 646 17.19 -30.33 1.21
N SER A 647 18.03 -29.42 1.67
CA SER A 647 19.15 -29.72 2.56
C SER A 647 18.77 -29.69 4.04
N GLN A 648 17.73 -28.92 4.39
CA GLN A 648 17.16 -28.87 5.73
C GLN A 648 15.64 -28.67 5.66
N MET A 649 14.91 -29.54 6.34
CA MET A 649 13.46 -29.41 6.56
C MET A 649 13.20 -28.44 7.72
N PRO A 650 12.21 -27.54 7.62
CA PRO A 650 11.78 -26.71 8.75
C PRO A 650 11.08 -27.56 9.83
N THR A 651 11.35 -27.26 11.09
CA THR A 651 10.72 -27.96 12.24
C THR A 651 9.23 -27.63 12.38
N ASN A 652 8.79 -26.49 11.84
CA ASN A 652 7.40 -26.05 11.74
C ASN A 652 6.77 -26.29 10.35
N ALA A 653 7.24 -27.30 9.60
CA ALA A 653 6.59 -27.72 8.35
C ALA A 653 5.09 -28.07 8.54
N ASN A 654 4.74 -28.55 9.74
CA ASN A 654 3.40 -28.75 10.23
C ASN A 654 3.21 -27.93 11.52
N GLY A 655 2.05 -27.32 11.70
CA GLY A 655 1.77 -26.45 12.85
C GLY A 655 0.29 -26.11 13.03
N ILE A 656 0.00 -25.13 13.88
CA ILE A 656 -1.33 -24.54 14.03
C ILE A 656 -1.29 -23.06 13.63
N TYR A 657 -2.35 -22.62 12.96
CA TYR A 657 -2.56 -21.23 12.55
C TYR A 657 -2.75 -20.31 13.78
N SER A 658 -2.01 -19.20 13.84
CA SER A 658 -2.04 -18.23 14.96
C SER A 658 -2.44 -16.83 14.53
N GLU A 659 -2.70 -15.96 15.52
CA GLU A 659 -2.98 -14.53 15.31
C GLU A 659 -1.73 -13.74 14.87
N THR A 660 -0.52 -14.22 15.18
CA THR A 660 0.74 -13.75 14.61
C THR A 660 1.10 -14.49 13.33
N ALA A 661 1.68 -13.80 12.35
CA ALA A 661 2.15 -14.41 11.10
C ALA A 661 3.34 -15.35 11.40
N GLN A 662 3.36 -16.53 10.77
CA GLN A 662 4.44 -17.51 10.92
C GLN A 662 5.22 -17.67 9.61
N GLU A 663 6.49 -18.03 9.72
CA GLU A 663 7.36 -18.27 8.58
C GLU A 663 7.92 -19.70 8.61
N VAL A 664 7.86 -20.38 7.46
CA VAL A 664 8.31 -21.78 7.29
C VAL A 664 9.35 -21.79 6.18
N VAL A 665 10.62 -21.96 6.53
CA VAL A 665 11.74 -21.86 5.56
C VAL A 665 12.28 -23.25 5.21
N TYR A 666 12.09 -23.65 3.94
CA TYR A 666 12.79 -24.81 3.37
C TYR A 666 14.13 -24.35 2.81
N VAL A 667 15.23 -24.92 3.31
CA VAL A 667 16.60 -24.54 2.89
C VAL A 667 17.15 -25.57 1.91
N TYR A 668 17.46 -25.12 0.70
CA TYR A 668 17.89 -25.93 -0.43
C TYR A 668 19.40 -25.85 -0.65
N GLU A 669 19.94 -26.90 -1.27
CA GLU A 669 21.31 -26.97 -1.75
C GLU A 669 21.32 -27.44 -3.21
N ARG A 670 22.28 -26.95 -4.01
CA ARG A 670 22.36 -27.34 -5.42
C ARG A 670 22.76 -28.80 -5.54
N SER A 671 22.01 -29.53 -6.36
CA SER A 671 22.33 -30.89 -6.78
C SER A 671 23.67 -30.93 -7.49
N ASP A 672 24.45 -31.97 -7.23
CA ASP A 672 25.62 -32.28 -8.05
C ASP A 672 25.17 -32.57 -9.48
N ALA A 673 25.88 -31.98 -10.44
CA ALA A 673 25.62 -32.23 -11.84
C ALA A 673 26.27 -33.53 -12.30
N ALA A 674 25.74 -34.09 -13.38
CA ALA A 674 26.44 -35.15 -14.08
C ALA A 674 27.72 -34.59 -14.74
N PRO A 675 28.79 -35.40 -14.84
CA PRO A 675 30.09 -34.92 -15.32
C PRO A 675 30.05 -34.50 -16.79
N VAL A 676 30.88 -33.50 -17.11
CA VAL A 676 31.18 -33.10 -18.50
C VAL A 676 32.46 -33.80 -18.94
N THR A 677 32.40 -34.57 -20.01
CA THR A 677 33.54 -35.33 -20.54
C THR A 677 34.09 -34.66 -21.80
N VAL A 678 35.29 -34.10 -21.68
CA VAL A 678 36.01 -33.46 -22.79
C VAL A 678 36.86 -34.50 -23.51
N LYS A 679 36.58 -34.75 -24.79
CA LYS A 679 37.34 -35.67 -25.65
C LYS A 679 38.24 -34.92 -26.63
N TYR A 680 39.25 -35.62 -27.12
CA TYR A 680 40.26 -35.11 -28.05
C TYR A 680 40.44 -36.17 -29.13
N GLU A 681 39.85 -35.94 -30.30
CA GLU A 681 39.69 -36.93 -31.38
C GLU A 681 40.27 -36.40 -32.69
N ASP A 682 40.68 -37.28 -33.60
CA ASP A 682 41.03 -36.90 -34.97
C ASP A 682 39.78 -36.78 -35.87
N THR A 683 39.98 -36.41 -37.14
CA THR A 683 38.93 -36.31 -38.17
C THR A 683 38.23 -37.64 -38.49
N GLU A 684 38.71 -38.77 -38.00
CA GLU A 684 38.11 -40.10 -38.16
C GLU A 684 37.41 -40.58 -36.86
N GLY A 685 37.49 -39.81 -35.77
CA GLY A 685 36.92 -40.13 -34.46
C GLY A 685 37.84 -40.94 -33.53
N ASN A 686 39.12 -41.09 -33.86
CA ASN A 686 40.07 -41.81 -33.01
C ASN A 686 40.53 -40.92 -31.84
N GLN A 687 40.40 -41.40 -30.60
CA GLN A 687 40.82 -40.67 -29.40
C GLN A 687 42.36 -40.50 -29.35
N LEU A 688 42.85 -39.26 -29.50
CA LEU A 688 44.27 -38.91 -29.51
C LEU A 688 44.88 -38.70 -28.11
N SER A 689 44.05 -38.44 -27.10
CA SER A 689 44.50 -38.29 -25.72
C SER A 689 43.39 -38.62 -24.73
N ALA A 690 43.74 -39.10 -23.54
CA ALA A 690 42.77 -39.45 -22.49
C ALA A 690 41.77 -38.29 -22.22
N PRO A 691 40.45 -38.56 -22.15
CA PRO A 691 39.44 -37.55 -21.85
C PRO A 691 39.67 -36.82 -20.53
N THR A 692 39.20 -35.58 -20.44
CA THR A 692 39.20 -34.79 -19.19
C THR A 692 37.79 -34.68 -18.66
N VAL A 693 37.58 -35.05 -17.40
CA VAL A 693 36.28 -34.92 -16.72
C VAL A 693 36.24 -33.61 -15.94
N LEU A 694 35.17 -32.83 -16.13
CA LEU A 694 34.84 -31.64 -15.34
C LEU A 694 33.59 -31.94 -14.48
N SER A 695 33.60 -31.49 -13.24
CA SER A 695 32.53 -31.71 -12.25
C SER A 695 32.08 -30.38 -11.64
N GLY A 696 30.79 -30.26 -11.33
CA GLY A 696 30.21 -29.06 -10.73
C GLY A 696 28.78 -29.27 -10.23
N LYS A 697 28.11 -28.17 -9.86
CA LYS A 697 26.70 -28.16 -9.46
C LYS A 697 25.80 -27.75 -10.64
N VAL A 698 24.56 -28.25 -10.67
CA VAL A 698 23.61 -27.97 -11.75
C VAL A 698 23.41 -26.46 -11.94
N GLY A 699 23.40 -26.01 -13.20
CA GLY A 699 23.22 -24.61 -13.58
C GLY A 699 24.45 -23.72 -13.45
N LEU A 700 25.56 -24.18 -12.87
CA LEU A 700 26.83 -23.44 -12.90
C LEU A 700 27.50 -23.54 -14.29
N PRO A 701 28.28 -22.52 -14.72
CA PRO A 701 29.02 -22.57 -15.96
C PRO A 701 30.23 -23.52 -15.91
N TYR A 702 30.61 -24.06 -17.06
CA TYR A 702 31.90 -24.70 -17.29
C TYR A 702 32.60 -24.14 -18.53
N THR A 703 33.93 -24.24 -18.52
CA THR A 703 34.81 -23.92 -19.65
C THR A 703 35.78 -25.07 -19.83
N SER A 704 35.78 -25.68 -21.02
CA SER A 704 36.81 -26.60 -21.47
C SER A 704 37.87 -25.85 -22.29
N LYS A 705 39.03 -26.49 -22.51
CA LYS A 705 40.08 -26.01 -23.40
C LYS A 705 40.65 -27.16 -24.21
N ALA A 706 41.06 -26.86 -25.44
CA ALA A 706 41.84 -27.79 -26.25
C ALA A 706 43.16 -28.15 -25.54
N LYS A 707 43.58 -29.40 -25.69
CA LYS A 707 44.86 -29.92 -25.21
C LYS A 707 45.90 -29.78 -26.32
N ALA A 708 47.15 -29.45 -26.00
CA ALA A 708 48.24 -29.54 -26.96
C ALA A 708 48.62 -31.02 -27.18
N ILE A 709 48.70 -31.45 -28.43
CA ILE A 709 49.03 -32.83 -28.83
C ILE A 709 50.14 -32.76 -29.91
N PRO A 710 51.38 -33.20 -29.64
CA PRO A 710 52.49 -33.06 -30.59
C PRO A 710 52.20 -33.71 -31.95
N GLY A 711 52.53 -33.00 -33.05
CA GLY A 711 52.22 -33.43 -34.41
C GLY A 711 50.75 -33.26 -34.86
N TRP A 712 49.89 -32.62 -34.05
CA TRP A 712 48.49 -32.33 -34.37
C TRP A 712 48.09 -30.90 -34.01
N TYR A 713 47.18 -30.30 -34.77
CA TYR A 713 46.53 -29.02 -34.46
C TYR A 713 45.02 -29.20 -34.31
N VAL A 714 44.36 -28.30 -33.60
CA VAL A 714 42.89 -28.29 -33.45
C VAL A 714 42.29 -27.82 -34.77
N SER A 715 41.58 -28.70 -35.48
CA SER A 715 40.88 -28.37 -36.73
C SER A 715 39.46 -27.87 -36.46
N GLN A 716 38.80 -28.35 -35.39
CA GLN A 716 37.51 -27.81 -34.94
C GLN A 716 37.44 -27.69 -33.40
N THR A 717 37.00 -26.52 -32.93
CA THR A 717 36.60 -26.29 -31.53
C THR A 717 35.09 -26.45 -31.43
N PRO A 718 34.56 -27.28 -30.51
CA PRO A 718 33.13 -27.51 -30.40
C PRO A 718 32.40 -26.29 -29.83
N THR A 719 31.16 -26.07 -30.25
CA THR A 719 30.35 -24.92 -29.82
C THR A 719 29.99 -24.97 -28.33
N ASN A 720 29.88 -26.17 -27.74
CA ASN A 720 29.69 -26.38 -26.30
C ASN A 720 31.01 -26.41 -25.50
N ALA A 721 32.12 -25.89 -26.05
CA ALA A 721 33.36 -25.70 -25.30
C ALA A 721 33.19 -24.84 -24.04
N ASN A 722 32.16 -23.98 -24.02
CA ASN A 722 31.61 -23.33 -22.83
C ASN A 722 30.12 -23.69 -22.74
N GLY A 723 29.62 -23.95 -21.53
CA GLY A 723 28.23 -24.32 -21.30
C GLY A 723 27.85 -24.24 -19.82
N THR A 724 26.71 -24.81 -19.46
CA THR A 724 26.30 -25.00 -18.06
C THR A 724 26.13 -26.46 -17.73
N TYR A 725 26.56 -26.84 -16.51
CA TYR A 725 26.43 -28.19 -15.97
C TYR A 725 24.95 -28.60 -15.85
N SER A 726 24.60 -29.80 -16.31
CA SER A 726 23.23 -30.34 -16.29
C SER A 726 23.09 -31.64 -15.48
N GLU A 727 21.86 -32.01 -15.18
CA GLU A 727 21.52 -33.31 -14.55
C GLU A 727 21.85 -34.51 -15.46
N THR A 728 21.88 -34.31 -16.78
CA THR A 728 22.40 -35.26 -17.78
C THR A 728 23.89 -35.04 -18.03
N ALA A 729 24.66 -36.10 -18.22
CA ALA A 729 26.07 -36.00 -18.60
C ALA A 729 26.22 -35.35 -19.99
N GLN A 730 27.29 -34.59 -20.19
CA GLN A 730 27.54 -33.82 -21.43
C GLN A 730 28.90 -34.21 -22.02
N GLU A 731 29.01 -34.25 -23.34
CA GLU A 731 30.29 -34.51 -24.03
C GLU A 731 30.72 -33.29 -24.86
N VAL A 732 32.02 -33.00 -24.84
CA VAL A 732 32.65 -31.87 -25.54
C VAL A 732 33.83 -32.39 -26.34
N VAL A 733 33.69 -32.47 -27.67
CA VAL A 733 34.69 -33.11 -28.55
C VAL A 733 35.51 -32.07 -29.29
N TYR A 734 36.81 -31.98 -28.99
CA TYR A 734 37.77 -31.23 -29.80
C TYR A 734 38.29 -32.13 -30.93
N VAL A 735 38.14 -31.66 -32.18
CA VAL A 735 38.60 -32.37 -33.37
C VAL A 735 39.95 -31.82 -33.81
N TYR A 736 40.88 -32.72 -34.12
CA TYR A 736 42.25 -32.42 -34.49
C TYR A 736 42.57 -32.92 -35.90
N GLU A 737 43.50 -32.26 -36.57
CA GLU A 737 44.12 -32.74 -37.80
C GLU A 737 45.64 -32.81 -37.64
N ARG A 738 46.25 -33.76 -38.34
CA ARG A 738 47.68 -34.05 -38.27
C ARG A 738 48.47 -32.98 -39.02
N SER A 739 49.53 -32.47 -38.42
CA SER A 739 50.37 -31.40 -38.98
C SER A 739 51.20 -31.90 -40.18
N ASP A 740 51.43 -31.01 -41.14
CA ASP A 740 52.44 -31.23 -42.19
C ASP A 740 53.85 -31.28 -41.58
N ALA A 741 54.74 -32.04 -42.22
CA ALA A 741 56.13 -32.19 -41.79
C ALA A 741 57.09 -31.40 -42.67
N ALA A 742 58.33 -31.24 -42.19
CA ALA A 742 59.40 -30.71 -43.01
C ALA A 742 59.90 -31.75 -44.04
N PRO A 743 60.39 -31.31 -45.20
CA PRO A 743 60.81 -32.19 -46.29
C PRO A 743 62.03 -33.06 -45.94
N VAL A 744 62.09 -34.23 -46.57
CA VAL A 744 63.28 -35.11 -46.57
C VAL A 744 63.97 -34.99 -47.92
N THR A 745 65.27 -34.68 -47.92
CA THR A 745 66.07 -34.47 -49.14
C THR A 745 67.07 -35.61 -49.35
N VAL A 746 66.97 -36.28 -50.49
CA VAL A 746 67.81 -37.42 -50.89
C VAL A 746 68.88 -36.95 -51.88
N LYS A 747 70.16 -37.12 -51.54
CA LYS A 747 71.32 -36.75 -52.36
C LYS A 747 72.05 -37.97 -52.91
N TYR A 748 72.80 -37.75 -53.99
CA TYR A 748 73.53 -38.78 -54.74
C TYR A 748 74.94 -38.25 -55.05
N GLU A 749 75.95 -38.75 -54.35
CA GLU A 749 77.30 -38.18 -54.28
C GLU A 749 78.38 -39.26 -54.49
N ASP A 750 79.58 -38.89 -54.94
CA ASP A 750 80.72 -39.81 -54.93
C ASP A 750 81.47 -39.82 -53.59
N LYS A 751 82.55 -40.62 -53.48
CA LYS A 751 83.40 -40.68 -52.28
C LYS A 751 84.11 -39.36 -51.92
N GLU A 752 84.13 -38.37 -52.82
CA GLU A 752 84.72 -37.05 -52.61
C GLU A 752 83.65 -36.00 -52.23
N GLY A 753 82.36 -36.38 -52.26
CA GLY A 753 81.22 -35.49 -52.02
C GLY A 753 80.73 -34.74 -53.27
N ASN A 754 81.21 -35.09 -54.46
CA ASN A 754 80.73 -34.46 -55.70
C ASN A 754 79.33 -34.98 -56.03
N GLN A 755 78.39 -34.07 -56.30
CA GLN A 755 77.02 -34.44 -56.66
C GLN A 755 76.93 -35.06 -58.06
N LEU A 756 76.55 -36.33 -58.13
CA LEU A 756 76.40 -37.09 -59.39
C LEU A 756 74.99 -36.98 -60.01
N SER A 757 73.98 -36.63 -59.20
CA SER A 757 72.62 -36.34 -59.66
C SER A 757 71.96 -35.31 -58.76
N ALA A 758 71.12 -34.44 -59.34
CA ALA A 758 70.24 -33.54 -58.59
C ALA A 758 69.43 -34.29 -57.50
N PRO A 759 69.10 -33.63 -56.36
CA PRO A 759 68.44 -34.28 -55.23
C PRO A 759 66.98 -34.63 -55.52
N THR A 760 66.44 -35.57 -54.75
CA THR A 760 64.99 -35.86 -54.71
C THR A 760 64.41 -35.36 -53.39
N VAL A 761 63.25 -34.69 -53.42
CA VAL A 761 62.56 -34.19 -52.21
C VAL A 761 61.30 -35.01 -51.95
N LEU A 762 61.12 -35.47 -50.71
CA LEU A 762 59.95 -36.20 -50.24
C LEU A 762 59.19 -35.35 -49.22
N ASN A 763 57.86 -35.31 -49.32
CA ASN A 763 56.96 -34.54 -48.45
C ASN A 763 55.91 -35.46 -47.80
N GLY A 764 55.47 -35.14 -46.59
CA GLY A 764 54.44 -35.89 -45.87
C GLY A 764 53.95 -35.18 -44.59
N LYS A 765 53.10 -35.87 -43.81
CA LYS A 765 52.61 -35.40 -42.50
C LYS A 765 53.39 -36.02 -41.35
N THR A 766 53.48 -35.30 -40.22
CA THR A 766 54.36 -35.63 -39.10
C THR A 766 54.04 -37.00 -38.48
N GLY A 767 55.09 -37.80 -38.28
CA GLY A 767 55.02 -39.17 -37.76
C GLY A 767 54.56 -40.23 -38.77
N LEU A 768 54.32 -39.90 -40.04
CA LEU A 768 54.15 -40.90 -41.10
C LEU A 768 55.52 -41.42 -41.60
N PRO A 769 55.61 -42.66 -42.11
CA PRO A 769 56.86 -43.21 -42.64
C PRO A 769 57.23 -42.62 -44.00
N TYR A 770 58.53 -42.61 -44.30
CA TYR A 770 59.07 -42.40 -45.65
C TYR A 770 60.07 -43.51 -46.02
N THR A 771 60.28 -43.67 -47.33
CA THR A 771 61.28 -44.56 -47.91
C THR A 771 61.92 -43.86 -49.11
N SER A 772 63.24 -43.90 -49.20
CA SER A 772 64.02 -43.44 -50.35
C SER A 772 64.78 -44.60 -50.98
N GLU A 773 65.14 -44.45 -52.26
CA GLU A 773 65.87 -45.45 -53.02
C GLU A 773 67.09 -44.85 -53.73
N ALA A 774 68.08 -45.71 -54.01
CA ALA A 774 69.22 -45.35 -54.82
C ALA A 774 68.81 -45.10 -56.28
N LYS A 775 69.58 -44.28 -56.99
CA LYS A 775 69.35 -43.94 -58.39
C LYS A 775 70.39 -44.63 -59.27
N ALA A 776 69.99 -45.22 -60.38
CA ALA A 776 70.95 -45.72 -61.36
C ALA A 776 71.70 -44.54 -62.01
N ILE A 777 73.03 -44.57 -61.96
CA ILE A 777 73.92 -43.54 -62.54
C ILE A 777 74.93 -44.27 -63.42
N ASN A 778 74.94 -43.97 -64.73
CA ASN A 778 75.70 -44.75 -65.71
C ASN A 778 77.22 -44.68 -65.45
N GLY A 779 77.91 -45.83 -65.45
CA GLY A 779 79.33 -45.95 -65.11
C GLY A 779 79.66 -45.93 -63.60
N TRP A 780 78.66 -45.87 -62.71
CA TRP A 780 78.84 -45.84 -61.26
C TRP A 780 77.95 -46.89 -60.55
N TYR A 781 78.44 -47.46 -59.46
CA TYR A 781 77.65 -48.30 -58.54
C TYR A 781 77.53 -47.66 -57.16
N VAL A 782 76.49 -48.01 -56.41
CA VAL A 782 76.31 -47.56 -55.01
C VAL A 782 77.35 -48.26 -54.14
N SER A 783 78.33 -47.52 -53.61
CA SER A 783 79.30 -48.04 -52.65
C SER A 783 78.78 -47.99 -51.20
N GLN A 784 77.83 -47.11 -50.89
CA GLN A 784 77.20 -47.05 -49.56
C GLN A 784 75.73 -46.61 -49.63
N THR A 785 74.86 -47.38 -48.97
CA THR A 785 73.46 -47.02 -48.69
C THR A 785 73.37 -46.41 -47.29
N PRO A 786 72.69 -45.26 -47.11
CA PRO A 786 72.55 -44.62 -45.80
C PRO A 786 71.57 -45.37 -44.89
N THR A 787 71.82 -45.34 -43.58
CA THR A 787 70.98 -46.03 -42.59
C THR A 787 69.59 -45.41 -42.43
N ASN A 788 69.44 -44.11 -42.71
CA ASN A 788 68.17 -43.39 -42.73
C ASN A 788 67.45 -43.40 -44.09
N ALA A 789 67.80 -44.33 -45.00
CA ALA A 789 67.04 -44.55 -46.24
C ALA A 789 65.55 -44.89 -46.03
N LYS A 790 65.18 -45.28 -44.80
CA LYS A 790 63.80 -45.37 -44.33
C LYS A 790 63.70 -44.69 -42.96
N GLY A 791 62.63 -43.96 -42.71
CA GLY A 791 62.43 -43.21 -41.46
C GLY A 791 60.99 -42.73 -41.31
N THR A 792 60.78 -41.77 -40.42
CA THR A 792 59.51 -41.04 -40.27
C THR A 792 59.70 -39.54 -40.48
N TYR A 793 58.70 -38.91 -41.08
CA TYR A 793 58.67 -37.46 -41.29
C TYR A 793 58.60 -36.72 -39.94
N SER A 794 59.43 -35.68 -39.78
CA SER A 794 59.53 -34.86 -38.58
C SER A 794 59.31 -33.37 -38.86
N GLU A 795 59.09 -32.60 -37.80
CA GLU A 795 58.93 -31.13 -37.87
C GLU A 795 60.25 -30.42 -38.27
N THR A 796 61.40 -31.09 -38.15
CA THR A 796 62.71 -30.67 -38.71
C THR A 796 63.00 -31.38 -40.04
N ALA A 797 63.58 -30.68 -41.01
CA ALA A 797 64.01 -31.29 -42.29
C ALA A 797 65.10 -32.36 -42.07
N GLN A 798 65.16 -33.35 -42.96
CA GLN A 798 66.12 -34.45 -42.88
C GLN A 798 66.87 -34.63 -44.21
N GLU A 799 68.12 -35.12 -44.16
CA GLU A 799 68.92 -35.44 -45.35
C GLU A 799 69.31 -36.92 -45.38
N VAL A 800 69.30 -37.51 -46.58
CA VAL A 800 69.64 -38.91 -46.85
C VAL A 800 70.65 -38.93 -48.00
N VAL A 801 71.83 -39.52 -47.81
CA VAL A 801 72.93 -39.44 -48.81
C VAL A 801 73.36 -40.82 -49.27
N TYR A 802 73.23 -41.11 -50.57
CA TYR A 802 73.78 -42.30 -51.21
C TYR A 802 75.16 -42.01 -51.81
N VAL A 803 76.15 -42.86 -51.51
CA VAL A 803 77.54 -42.70 -51.97
C VAL A 803 77.86 -43.71 -53.06
N TYR A 804 78.53 -43.27 -54.13
CA TYR A 804 78.82 -44.05 -55.34
C TYR A 804 80.33 -44.13 -55.67
N GLU A 805 80.70 -45.13 -56.49
CA GLU A 805 82.06 -45.37 -56.98
C GLU A 805 82.08 -45.79 -58.46
N ARG A 806 83.16 -45.48 -59.20
CA ARG A 806 83.28 -45.76 -60.65
C ARG A 806 83.63 -47.21 -60.95
N SER A 807 82.87 -47.80 -61.87
CA SER A 807 83.10 -49.15 -62.40
C SER A 807 84.38 -49.26 -63.24
N ASP A 808 84.92 -50.47 -63.30
CA ASP A 808 86.01 -50.85 -64.21
C ASP A 808 85.51 -51.04 -65.65
N ALA A 809 86.39 -50.89 -66.64
CA ALA A 809 86.07 -50.99 -68.06
C ALA A 809 86.62 -52.28 -68.69
N ALA A 810 86.12 -52.60 -69.89
CA ALA A 810 86.64 -53.68 -70.70
C ALA A 810 87.98 -53.30 -71.38
N PRO A 811 88.83 -54.28 -71.71
CA PRO A 811 90.16 -54.02 -72.26
C PRO A 811 90.15 -53.57 -73.73
N VAL A 812 91.26 -52.92 -74.11
CA VAL A 812 91.57 -52.54 -75.50
C VAL A 812 92.68 -53.44 -76.04
N THR A 813 92.54 -53.96 -77.26
CA THR A 813 93.51 -54.87 -77.89
C THR A 813 94.05 -54.30 -79.21
N VAL A 814 95.37 -54.29 -79.38
CA VAL A 814 96.07 -53.75 -80.57
C VAL A 814 96.68 -54.90 -81.38
N LYS A 815 96.39 -54.98 -82.69
CA LYS A 815 96.84 -56.05 -83.62
C LYS A 815 97.69 -55.51 -84.79
N TYR A 816 98.45 -56.40 -85.43
CA TYR A 816 99.35 -56.10 -86.55
C TYR A 816 99.19 -57.19 -87.63
N GLU A 817 98.57 -56.86 -88.75
CA GLU A 817 98.08 -57.82 -89.76
C GLU A 817 98.51 -57.43 -91.19
N ASP A 818 98.63 -58.37 -92.12
CA ASP A 818 98.84 -58.03 -93.54
C ASP A 818 97.53 -57.68 -94.28
N THR A 819 97.65 -57.29 -95.56
CA THR A 819 96.48 -57.01 -96.44
C THR A 819 95.54 -58.20 -96.67
N GLU A 820 95.90 -59.41 -96.25
CA GLU A 820 95.08 -60.61 -96.30
C GLU A 820 94.48 -60.98 -94.91
N GLY A 821 94.85 -60.23 -93.85
CA GLY A 821 94.41 -60.46 -92.47
C GLY A 821 95.28 -61.45 -91.68
N ASN A 822 96.46 -61.81 -92.16
CA ASN A 822 97.37 -62.69 -91.43
C ASN A 822 98.11 -61.92 -90.34
N GLU A 823 98.13 -62.43 -89.09
CA GLU A 823 98.88 -61.80 -87.99
C GLU A 823 100.40 -61.81 -88.29
N LEU A 824 101.00 -60.63 -88.38
CA LEU A 824 102.44 -60.44 -88.57
C LEU A 824 103.20 -60.28 -87.25
N ALA A 825 102.50 -59.89 -86.17
CA ALA A 825 103.08 -59.82 -84.83
C ALA A 825 102.01 -59.91 -83.71
N THR A 826 102.40 -60.50 -82.59
CA THR A 826 101.56 -60.72 -81.40
C THR A 826 100.83 -59.44 -80.91
N PRO A 827 99.51 -59.50 -80.63
CA PRO A 827 98.73 -58.39 -80.12
C PRO A 827 99.17 -57.86 -78.74
N THR A 828 98.73 -56.65 -78.39
CA THR A 828 98.99 -55.96 -77.12
C THR A 828 97.67 -55.57 -76.44
N VAL A 829 97.58 -55.62 -75.10
CA VAL A 829 96.32 -55.37 -74.35
C VAL A 829 96.47 -54.27 -73.30
N MET A 830 95.46 -53.41 -73.15
CA MET A 830 95.41 -52.27 -72.21
C MET A 830 94.12 -52.31 -71.36
N ASN A 831 94.15 -51.79 -70.12
CA ASN A 831 93.04 -51.85 -69.15
C ASN A 831 92.83 -50.48 -68.46
N GLY A 832 91.59 -50.17 -68.04
CA GLY A 832 91.25 -48.92 -67.35
C GLY A 832 89.87 -48.91 -66.68
N LYS A 833 89.41 -47.72 -66.26
CA LYS A 833 88.05 -47.46 -65.76
C LYS A 833 87.22 -46.68 -66.79
N ILE A 834 85.90 -46.82 -66.73
CA ILE A 834 84.98 -46.28 -67.75
C ILE A 834 85.15 -44.76 -67.88
N GLY A 835 85.27 -44.29 -69.11
CA GLY A 835 85.41 -42.86 -69.45
C GLY A 835 86.80 -42.26 -69.27
N LEU A 836 87.82 -43.05 -68.92
CA LEU A 836 89.23 -42.62 -68.95
C LEU A 836 89.86 -42.85 -70.36
N PRO A 837 90.89 -42.09 -70.77
CA PRO A 837 91.48 -42.18 -72.11
C PRO A 837 92.56 -43.27 -72.29
N TYR A 838 92.85 -43.63 -73.55
CA TYR A 838 93.96 -44.49 -73.98
C TYR A 838 94.57 -44.05 -75.34
N THR A 839 95.78 -44.55 -75.63
CA THR A 839 96.58 -44.29 -76.85
C THR A 839 97.40 -45.53 -77.23
N SER A 840 97.64 -45.78 -78.53
CA SER A 840 98.37 -46.95 -79.06
C SER A 840 99.23 -46.62 -80.30
N GLU A 841 100.21 -47.50 -80.63
CA GLU A 841 101.25 -47.25 -81.64
C GLU A 841 101.54 -48.48 -82.55
N ALA A 842 102.15 -48.21 -83.72
CA ALA A 842 102.51 -49.19 -84.75
C ALA A 842 103.85 -49.91 -84.48
N LYS A 843 104.07 -51.07 -85.12
CA LYS A 843 105.25 -51.94 -84.93
C LYS A 843 106.07 -52.08 -86.21
N ALA A 844 107.40 -52.19 -86.12
CA ALA A 844 108.26 -52.39 -87.29
C ALA A 844 108.42 -53.89 -87.64
N ILE A 845 108.31 -54.25 -88.91
CA ILE A 845 108.30 -55.65 -89.40
C ILE A 845 109.15 -55.74 -90.69
N SER A 846 110.10 -56.67 -90.75
CA SER A 846 111.08 -56.72 -91.85
C SER A 846 110.49 -57.31 -93.14
N GLY A 847 110.76 -56.67 -94.29
CA GLY A 847 110.19 -57.05 -95.59
C GLY A 847 108.76 -56.55 -95.84
N TRP A 848 108.20 -55.78 -94.90
CA TRP A 848 106.86 -55.23 -94.93
C TRP A 848 106.87 -53.73 -94.60
N TYR A 849 105.86 -52.98 -95.03
CA TYR A 849 105.60 -51.60 -94.59
C TYR A 849 104.14 -51.43 -94.15
N VAL A 850 103.86 -50.52 -93.22
CA VAL A 850 102.48 -50.17 -92.82
C VAL A 850 101.79 -49.49 -93.99
N SER A 851 100.73 -50.10 -94.51
CA SER A 851 99.89 -49.56 -95.58
C SER A 851 98.68 -48.78 -95.04
N GLN A 852 98.20 -49.08 -93.82
CA GLN A 852 97.07 -48.39 -93.19
C GLN A 852 97.23 -48.25 -91.67
N MET A 853 96.87 -47.07 -91.14
CA MET A 853 96.72 -46.81 -89.70
C MET A 853 95.23 -46.84 -89.28
N PRO A 854 94.92 -47.29 -88.05
CA PRO A 854 93.56 -47.27 -87.49
C PRO A 854 93.15 -45.89 -86.97
N GLU A 855 91.88 -45.53 -87.18
CA GLU A 855 91.31 -44.25 -86.71
C GLU A 855 91.21 -44.19 -85.17
N ASN A 856 90.96 -45.32 -84.51
CA ASN A 856 90.78 -45.42 -83.06
C ASN A 856 92.08 -45.66 -82.28
N ALA A 857 93.24 -45.27 -82.84
CA ALA A 857 94.52 -45.33 -82.14
C ALA A 857 94.57 -44.49 -80.84
N ASN A 858 93.63 -43.54 -80.67
CA ASN A 858 93.34 -42.83 -79.43
C ASN A 858 91.83 -42.94 -79.12
N GLY A 859 91.46 -43.13 -77.86
CA GLY A 859 90.06 -43.29 -77.48
C GLY A 859 89.82 -43.21 -75.96
N THR A 860 88.64 -43.67 -75.52
CA THR A 860 88.30 -43.84 -74.10
C THR A 860 87.80 -45.25 -73.81
N TYR A 861 88.15 -45.75 -72.63
CA TYR A 861 87.74 -47.05 -72.11
C TYR A 861 86.21 -47.11 -71.92
N SER A 862 85.60 -48.20 -72.40
CA SER A 862 84.15 -48.41 -72.40
C SER A 862 83.74 -49.73 -71.75
N GLU A 863 82.44 -49.96 -71.58
CA GLU A 863 81.92 -51.26 -71.10
C GLU A 863 82.13 -52.41 -72.10
N SER A 864 82.33 -52.08 -73.38
CA SER A 864 82.69 -53.02 -74.44
C SER A 864 84.20 -53.04 -74.69
N ALA A 865 84.75 -54.24 -74.95
CA ALA A 865 86.14 -54.36 -75.39
C ALA A 865 86.31 -53.74 -76.78
N GLN A 866 87.49 -53.17 -77.05
CA GLN A 866 87.78 -52.40 -78.26
C GLN A 866 89.01 -52.99 -78.97
N GLU A 867 89.02 -53.02 -80.30
CA GLU A 867 90.17 -53.48 -81.09
C GLU A 867 90.73 -52.37 -81.99
N VAL A 868 92.06 -52.34 -82.14
CA VAL A 868 92.83 -51.36 -82.92
C VAL A 868 93.77 -52.15 -83.84
N ILE A 869 93.75 -51.94 -85.15
CA ILE A 869 94.47 -52.82 -86.12
C ILE A 869 95.35 -52.00 -87.07
N TYR A 870 96.63 -52.36 -87.19
CA TYR A 870 97.56 -51.81 -88.18
C TYR A 870 97.78 -52.81 -89.33
N VAL A 871 97.74 -52.34 -90.58
CA VAL A 871 97.79 -53.19 -91.80
C VAL A 871 99.08 -52.98 -92.59
N TYR A 872 99.63 -54.02 -93.21
CA TYR A 872 100.96 -54.03 -93.85
C TYR A 872 101.01 -54.74 -95.25
N GLU A 873 101.97 -54.37 -96.12
CA GLU A 873 102.14 -54.92 -97.50
C GLU A 873 103.61 -55.30 -97.87
N ARG A 874 103.86 -56.11 -98.93
CA ARG A 874 105.17 -56.68 -99.36
C ARG A 874 105.85 -56.02 -100.58
N SER A 875 107.19 -55.98 -100.56
CA SER A 875 108.08 -55.39 -101.58
C SER A 875 108.41 -56.26 -102.84
N ASP A 876 108.93 -55.60 -103.89
CA ASP A 876 109.25 -56.17 -105.22
C ASP A 876 110.71 -56.68 -105.37
N ALA A 877 111.02 -57.45 -106.43
CA ALA A 877 112.32 -58.14 -106.63
C ALA A 877 112.96 -57.96 -108.03
N ALA A 878 114.17 -58.50 -108.21
CA ALA A 878 115.02 -58.35 -109.39
C ALA A 878 114.81 -59.46 -110.47
N PRO A 879 115.16 -59.21 -111.75
CA PRO A 879 114.83 -60.08 -112.89
C PRO A 879 115.83 -61.21 -113.22
N VAL A 880 115.43 -62.14 -114.10
CA VAL A 880 116.18 -63.35 -114.51
C VAL A 880 116.22 -63.47 -116.04
N THR A 881 117.34 -63.97 -116.62
CA THR A 881 117.59 -64.01 -118.09
C THR A 881 117.93 -65.43 -118.62
N VAL A 882 117.61 -65.75 -119.88
CA VAL A 882 117.75 -67.09 -120.51
C VAL A 882 118.35 -67.03 -121.94
N LYS A 883 119.28 -67.93 -122.32
CA LYS A 883 120.07 -67.92 -123.58
C LYS A 883 120.06 -69.27 -124.35
N TYR A 884 120.48 -69.28 -125.62
CA TYR A 884 120.48 -70.46 -126.52
C TYR A 884 121.66 -70.43 -127.52
N GLU A 885 122.57 -71.40 -127.47
CA GLU A 885 123.87 -71.43 -128.19
C GLU A 885 124.14 -72.79 -128.87
N ASP A 886 125.18 -72.94 -129.70
CA ASP A 886 125.63 -74.23 -130.25
C ASP A 886 126.81 -74.83 -129.47
N THR A 887 127.30 -76.01 -129.88
CA THR A 887 128.45 -76.68 -129.23
C THR A 887 129.79 -75.93 -129.34
N GLU A 888 129.87 -74.88 -130.17
CA GLU A 888 131.02 -73.98 -130.30
C GLU A 888 130.81 -72.67 -129.53
N GLY A 889 129.62 -72.45 -128.94
CA GLY A 889 129.23 -71.26 -128.19
C GLY A 889 128.58 -70.15 -129.02
N ASN A 890 128.23 -70.40 -130.29
CA ASN A 890 127.59 -69.39 -131.14
C ASN A 890 126.09 -69.28 -130.79
N GLN A 891 125.59 -68.06 -130.57
CA GLN A 891 124.19 -67.85 -130.20
C GLN A 891 123.23 -68.16 -131.36
N LEU A 892 122.44 -69.23 -131.23
CA LEU A 892 121.46 -69.68 -132.24
C LEU A 892 120.11 -68.95 -132.13
N SER A 893 119.80 -68.34 -130.99
CA SER A 893 118.58 -67.53 -130.80
C SER A 893 118.78 -66.49 -129.69
N ALA A 894 118.18 -65.31 -129.86
CA ALA A 894 118.20 -64.22 -128.89
C ALA A 894 117.64 -64.61 -127.48
N PRO A 895 118.06 -63.90 -126.40
CA PRO A 895 117.68 -64.21 -125.02
C PRO A 895 116.20 -63.95 -124.64
N THR A 896 115.82 -64.26 -123.39
CA THR A 896 114.48 -64.03 -122.80
C THR A 896 114.62 -63.60 -121.32
N VAL A 897 113.67 -62.82 -120.76
CA VAL A 897 113.74 -62.23 -119.40
C VAL A 897 112.44 -62.47 -118.60
N LEU A 898 112.54 -62.61 -117.27
CA LEU A 898 111.45 -62.89 -116.29
C LEU A 898 111.54 -61.97 -115.05
N SER A 899 110.42 -61.65 -114.38
CA SER A 899 110.32 -60.72 -113.22
C SER A 899 109.25 -61.13 -112.17
N GLY A 900 109.38 -60.70 -110.90
CA GLY A 900 108.41 -60.99 -109.82
C GLY A 900 108.66 -60.23 -108.49
N LYS A 901 107.95 -60.60 -107.41
CA LYS A 901 108.16 -60.09 -106.02
C LYS A 901 109.07 -60.99 -105.18
N ILE A 902 109.62 -60.48 -104.06
CA ILE A 902 110.60 -61.19 -103.23
C ILE A 902 110.03 -62.52 -102.70
N GLY A 903 110.78 -63.61 -102.91
CA GLY A 903 110.44 -64.94 -102.42
C GLY A 903 109.51 -65.78 -103.30
N LEU A 904 109.04 -65.27 -104.44
CA LEU A 904 108.21 -66.01 -105.39
C LEU A 904 109.05 -66.83 -106.41
N PRO A 905 108.53 -67.94 -106.99
CA PRO A 905 109.28 -68.82 -107.90
C PRO A 905 109.28 -68.41 -109.39
N TYR A 906 110.21 -68.97 -110.18
CA TYR A 906 110.29 -68.84 -111.65
C TYR A 906 110.72 -70.14 -112.38
N THR A 907 110.47 -70.22 -113.70
CA THR A 907 110.77 -71.36 -114.59
C THR A 907 111.14 -70.91 -116.02
N SER A 908 112.01 -71.68 -116.72
CA SER A 908 112.45 -71.45 -118.12
C SER A 908 112.48 -72.74 -118.98
N LYS A 909 112.61 -72.62 -120.32
CA LYS A 909 112.49 -73.75 -121.29
C LYS A 909 113.38 -73.58 -122.55
N ALA A 910 113.70 -74.69 -123.21
CA ALA A 910 114.42 -74.77 -124.49
C ALA A 910 113.59 -74.36 -125.72
N LYS A 911 114.21 -74.24 -126.91
CA LYS A 911 113.60 -73.73 -128.15
C LYS A 911 114.00 -74.58 -129.37
N ALA A 912 113.05 -74.97 -130.23
CA ALA A 912 113.34 -75.83 -131.40
C ALA A 912 113.99 -75.05 -132.57
N ILE A 913 114.92 -75.69 -133.29
CA ILE A 913 115.75 -75.08 -134.35
C ILE A 913 115.88 -76.08 -135.52
N PRO A 914 115.44 -75.77 -136.76
CA PRO A 914 115.42 -76.75 -137.86
C PRO A 914 116.81 -77.27 -138.26
N GLY A 915 116.95 -78.58 -138.40
CA GLY A 915 118.22 -79.24 -138.71
C GLY A 915 119.17 -79.39 -137.50
N TRP A 916 118.72 -79.00 -136.30
CA TRP A 916 119.48 -79.11 -135.06
C TRP A 916 118.66 -79.77 -133.93
N TYR A 917 119.28 -80.58 -133.07
CA TYR A 917 118.66 -81.14 -131.84
C TYR A 917 119.38 -80.64 -130.57
N VAL A 918 118.68 -80.52 -129.44
CA VAL A 918 119.29 -80.11 -128.15
C VAL A 918 120.29 -81.18 -127.68
N SER A 919 121.54 -80.79 -127.45
CA SER A 919 122.59 -81.65 -126.87
C SER A 919 122.75 -81.45 -125.35
N GLN A 920 122.44 -80.27 -124.80
CA GLN A 920 122.57 -80.00 -123.35
C GLN A 920 121.50 -79.04 -122.78
N MET A 921 121.11 -79.30 -121.53
CA MET A 921 120.13 -78.53 -120.73
C MET A 921 120.80 -77.88 -119.49
N PRO A 922 120.33 -76.70 -119.04
CA PRO A 922 120.82 -76.04 -117.83
C PRO A 922 120.23 -76.63 -116.54
N THR A 923 120.99 -76.52 -115.44
CA THR A 923 120.59 -76.99 -114.11
C THR A 923 119.67 -76.02 -113.37
N ASN A 924 119.83 -74.72 -113.57
CA ASN A 924 119.07 -73.66 -112.89
C ASN A 924 117.84 -73.19 -113.69
N ALA A 925 117.20 -74.09 -114.43
CA ALA A 925 116.00 -73.77 -115.22
C ALA A 925 114.78 -73.36 -114.35
N ASN A 926 114.85 -73.54 -113.03
CA ASN A 926 113.85 -73.11 -112.03
C ASN A 926 114.56 -72.50 -110.81
N GLY A 927 113.94 -71.51 -110.17
CA GLY A 927 114.49 -70.84 -108.98
C GLY A 927 113.48 -69.90 -108.30
N THR A 928 113.95 -68.96 -107.50
CA THR A 928 113.13 -67.91 -106.85
C THR A 928 113.70 -66.50 -107.08
N TYR A 929 112.78 -65.53 -107.14
CA TYR A 929 113.10 -64.11 -107.20
C TYR A 929 113.67 -63.61 -105.87
N SER A 930 114.82 -62.94 -105.97
CA SER A 930 115.52 -62.31 -104.85
C SER A 930 115.79 -60.85 -105.17
N GLU A 931 116.41 -60.14 -104.24
CA GLU A 931 116.88 -58.75 -104.46
C GLU A 931 117.98 -58.65 -105.55
N ASN A 932 118.50 -59.79 -106.06
CA ASN A 932 119.58 -59.87 -107.05
C ASN A 932 119.18 -60.64 -108.32
N ALA A 933 119.76 -60.27 -109.47
CA ALA A 933 119.46 -60.82 -110.80
C ALA A 933 120.23 -62.12 -111.15
N GLN A 934 119.73 -62.91 -112.12
CA GLN A 934 120.17 -64.31 -112.39
C GLN A 934 120.14 -64.69 -113.90
N GLU A 935 120.87 -65.75 -114.37
CA GLU A 935 120.97 -66.17 -115.80
C GLU A 935 120.94 -67.72 -116.06
N VAL A 936 120.54 -68.18 -117.28
CA VAL A 936 120.31 -69.60 -117.70
C VAL A 936 120.64 -69.86 -119.21
N THR A 937 121.10 -71.06 -119.67
CA THR A 937 121.54 -71.33 -121.11
C THR A 937 121.30 -72.78 -121.66
N TYR A 938 121.11 -73.00 -122.99
CA TYR A 938 120.87 -74.30 -123.70
C TYR A 938 121.74 -74.54 -124.99
N VAL A 939 122.00 -75.80 -125.46
CA VAL A 939 123.01 -76.18 -126.53
C VAL A 939 122.53 -77.24 -127.61
N TYR A 940 123.05 -77.33 -128.89
CA TYR A 940 122.49 -78.15 -130.05
C TYR A 940 123.46 -78.81 -131.14
N GLU A 941 123.05 -79.83 -131.99
CA GLU A 941 123.84 -80.64 -133.02
C GLU A 941 123.06 -81.27 -134.30
N ARG A 942 123.66 -81.99 -135.32
CA ARG A 942 123.19 -82.37 -136.76
C ARG A 942 123.04 -83.91 -137.22
N SER A 943 122.65 -84.27 -138.51
CA SER A 943 122.11 -85.61 -139.03
C SER A 943 122.58 -86.28 -140.40
N ASP A 944 121.94 -87.41 -140.90
CA ASP A 944 122.40 -88.45 -141.94
C ASP A 944 121.43 -88.84 -143.16
N ALA A 945 121.77 -89.79 -144.10
CA ALA A 945 121.04 -90.13 -145.40
C ALA A 945 121.04 -91.61 -145.97
N ALA A 946 120.67 -91.83 -147.27
CA ALA A 946 120.21 -93.11 -147.90
C ALA A 946 121.03 -93.70 -149.12
N LEU A 947 120.45 -94.64 -149.92
CA LEU A 947 121.14 -95.65 -150.79
C LEU A 947 120.84 -95.60 -152.33
N VAL A 948 121.63 -96.29 -153.16
CA VAL A 948 121.49 -96.39 -154.65
C VAL A 948 121.73 -97.84 -155.17
N ILE A 949 121.11 -98.26 -156.29
CA ILE A 949 121.06 -99.66 -156.83
C ILE A 949 121.29 -99.72 -158.38
N VAL A 950 121.81 -100.84 -158.94
CA VAL A 950 122.18 -101.03 -160.37
C VAL A 950 121.80 -102.44 -160.93
N ARG A 951 121.30 -102.60 -162.17
CA ARG A 951 120.76 -103.84 -162.80
C ARG A 951 121.27 -104.16 -164.23
N TYR A 952 121.04 -105.39 -164.72
CA TYR A 952 121.46 -105.89 -166.06
C TYR A 952 120.38 -106.83 -166.69
N GLU A 953 119.85 -106.51 -167.87
CA GLU A 953 118.62 -107.11 -168.47
C GLU A 953 118.74 -107.37 -170.00
N ASP A 954 117.88 -108.19 -170.61
CA ASP A 954 117.81 -108.36 -172.09
C ASP A 954 116.82 -107.37 -172.75
N MET A 955 116.66 -107.45 -174.08
CA MET A 955 115.73 -106.59 -174.84
C MET A 955 114.24 -106.84 -174.53
N GLU A 956 113.88 -107.99 -173.95
CA GLU A 956 112.54 -108.26 -173.43
C GLU A 956 112.35 -107.83 -171.96
N GLY A 957 113.44 -107.41 -171.29
CA GLY A 957 113.47 -106.99 -169.88
C GLY A 957 113.70 -108.13 -168.88
N ASN A 958 114.12 -109.32 -169.33
CA ASN A 958 114.49 -110.40 -168.41
C ASN A 958 115.87 -110.13 -167.82
N GLN A 959 116.03 -110.33 -166.51
CA GLN A 959 117.29 -110.03 -165.82
C GLN A 959 118.36 -111.09 -166.16
N LEU A 960 119.50 -110.64 -166.68
CA LEU A 960 120.61 -111.51 -167.09
C LEU A 960 121.72 -111.65 -166.03
N ALA A 961 121.79 -110.74 -165.05
CA ALA A 961 122.75 -110.84 -163.94
C ALA A 961 122.31 -110.06 -162.68
N GLU A 962 122.85 -110.46 -161.52
CA GLU A 962 122.53 -109.88 -160.20
C GLU A 962 122.92 -108.38 -160.03
N PRO A 963 122.20 -107.59 -159.21
CA PRO A 963 122.39 -106.15 -159.00
C PRO A 963 123.67 -105.69 -158.25
N THR A 964 123.79 -104.38 -157.99
CA THR A 964 124.90 -103.74 -157.21
C THR A 964 124.39 -102.49 -156.44
N ILE A 965 125.03 -102.06 -155.32
CA ILE A 965 124.50 -101.05 -154.35
C ILE A 965 125.57 -100.04 -153.83
N LEU A 966 125.20 -98.79 -153.48
CA LEU A 966 126.06 -97.68 -152.98
C LEU A 966 125.41 -96.84 -151.82
N SER A 967 126.18 -96.06 -151.01
CA SER A 967 125.70 -95.33 -149.80
C SER A 967 126.46 -94.04 -149.38
N GLY A 968 125.81 -93.10 -148.64
CA GLY A 968 126.44 -91.84 -148.13
C GLY A 968 125.57 -90.96 -147.19
N LYS A 969 126.03 -89.74 -146.85
CA LYS A 969 125.29 -88.69 -146.07
C LYS A 969 124.64 -87.62 -146.97
N VAL A 970 123.70 -86.81 -146.43
CA VAL A 970 122.87 -85.86 -147.19
C VAL A 970 123.75 -84.88 -147.98
N GLY A 971 123.66 -84.92 -149.31
CA GLY A 971 124.38 -83.98 -150.19
C GLY A 971 125.76 -84.42 -150.70
N LEU A 972 126.12 -85.72 -150.62
CA LEU A 972 127.38 -86.30 -151.16
C LEU A 972 127.15 -87.09 -152.48
N SER A 973 128.15 -87.76 -153.10
CA SER A 973 128.10 -88.25 -154.52
C SER A 973 128.54 -89.71 -154.83
N TYR A 974 128.16 -90.28 -156.00
CA TYR A 974 128.35 -91.72 -156.40
C TYR A 974 128.53 -92.04 -157.92
N GLU A 975 128.91 -93.29 -158.30
CA GLU A 975 129.17 -93.80 -159.69
C GLU A 975 129.00 -95.35 -159.92
N SER A 976 128.79 -95.87 -161.15
CA SER A 976 128.50 -97.30 -161.52
C SER A 976 128.91 -97.78 -162.96
N ASN A 977 128.89 -99.10 -163.27
CA ASN A 977 129.46 -99.75 -164.50
C ASN A 977 128.71 -100.99 -165.06
N ALA A 978 129.11 -101.49 -166.26
CA ALA A 978 128.55 -102.64 -167.02
C ALA A 978 129.15 -104.04 -166.70
N LYS A 979 128.66 -105.12 -167.34
CA LYS A 979 128.99 -106.54 -167.04
C LYS A 979 129.15 -107.40 -168.32
N GLU A 980 129.81 -108.56 -168.23
CA GLU A 980 130.09 -109.46 -169.37
C GLU A 980 129.34 -110.80 -169.22
N ILE A 981 128.73 -111.31 -170.31
CA ILE A 981 127.78 -112.44 -170.28
C ILE A 981 127.98 -113.32 -171.53
N SER A 982 128.27 -114.61 -171.36
CA SER A 982 128.59 -115.51 -172.48
C SER A 982 127.36 -115.80 -173.35
N GLY A 983 127.53 -115.70 -174.67
CA GLY A 983 126.44 -115.87 -175.66
C GLY A 983 125.55 -114.64 -175.88
N TRP A 984 125.81 -113.53 -175.18
CA TRP A 984 125.07 -112.27 -175.28
C TRP A 984 126.03 -111.10 -175.51
N ARG A 985 125.60 -110.09 -176.27
CA ARG A 985 126.34 -108.81 -176.42
C ARG A 985 125.55 -107.64 -175.84
N VAL A 986 126.23 -106.68 -175.22
CA VAL A 986 125.62 -105.42 -174.74
C VAL A 986 124.97 -104.69 -175.92
N SER A 987 123.72 -104.28 -175.75
CA SER A 987 123.03 -103.30 -176.60
C SER A 987 123.16 -101.89 -176.00
N LYS A 988 122.85 -101.69 -174.71
CA LYS A 988 122.61 -100.33 -174.18
C LYS A 988 123.18 -100.03 -172.78
N THR A 989 123.72 -98.82 -172.67
CA THR A 989 124.27 -98.18 -171.46
C THR A 989 123.31 -97.09 -170.91
N PRO A 990 123.09 -96.98 -169.59
CA PRO A 990 122.25 -95.94 -168.98
C PRO A 990 122.95 -94.58 -168.83
N LYS A 991 122.17 -93.50 -168.82
CA LYS A 991 122.67 -92.13 -168.62
C LYS A 991 122.99 -91.78 -167.16
N ASN A 992 122.27 -92.35 -166.20
CA ASN A 992 122.35 -92.00 -164.77
C ASN A 992 123.41 -92.81 -164.01
N ALA A 993 124.52 -93.16 -164.66
CA ALA A 993 125.60 -93.93 -164.04
C ALA A 993 126.37 -93.17 -162.94
N LYS A 994 126.08 -91.87 -162.68
CA LYS A 994 126.67 -91.01 -161.64
C LYS A 994 125.61 -90.07 -161.04
N GLY A 995 125.70 -89.72 -159.75
CA GLY A 995 124.72 -88.87 -159.08
C GLY A 995 125.06 -88.45 -157.63
N THR A 996 124.05 -88.04 -156.85
CA THR A 996 124.17 -87.59 -155.44
C THR A 996 123.21 -88.27 -154.47
N PHE A 997 123.62 -88.39 -153.20
CA PHE A 997 122.87 -89.00 -152.10
C PHE A 997 121.80 -88.06 -151.53
N SER A 998 120.56 -88.46 -151.76
CA SER A 998 119.34 -87.96 -151.14
C SER A 998 118.97 -88.76 -149.88
N ASP A 999 117.86 -88.35 -149.25
CA ASP A 999 117.04 -89.15 -148.35
C ASP A 999 116.25 -90.27 -149.07
N ALA A 1000 116.00 -90.13 -150.38
CA ALA A 1000 115.38 -91.16 -151.24
C ALA A 1000 116.38 -92.13 -151.92
N VAL A 1001 115.88 -93.29 -152.38
CA VAL A 1001 116.63 -94.37 -153.06
C VAL A 1001 116.54 -94.28 -154.60
N GLN A 1002 117.55 -94.74 -155.33
CA GLN A 1002 117.74 -94.50 -156.78
C GLN A 1002 118.22 -95.77 -157.54
N GLU A 1003 117.86 -95.96 -158.84
CA GLU A 1003 118.18 -97.17 -159.67
C GLU A 1003 118.84 -96.87 -161.05
N VAL A 1004 119.67 -97.80 -161.58
CA VAL A 1004 120.43 -97.71 -162.86
C VAL A 1004 120.38 -99.06 -163.63
N ILE A 1005 120.28 -99.11 -164.98
CA ILE A 1005 120.02 -100.38 -165.75
C ILE A 1005 120.76 -100.49 -167.12
N TYR A 1006 121.30 -101.68 -167.47
CA TYR A 1006 122.00 -102.00 -168.75
C TYR A 1006 121.31 -103.13 -169.57
N VAL A 1007 121.43 -103.18 -170.91
CA VAL A 1007 120.64 -104.05 -171.84
C VAL A 1007 121.49 -104.89 -172.85
N TYR A 1008 121.07 -106.11 -173.28
CA TYR A 1008 121.84 -107.08 -174.13
C TYR A 1008 121.03 -107.87 -175.21
N SER A 1009 121.67 -108.56 -176.20
CA SER A 1009 121.06 -109.28 -177.38
C SER A 1009 121.81 -110.56 -177.91
N ALA A 1010 121.20 -111.34 -178.86
CA ALA A 1010 121.61 -112.71 -179.33
C ALA A 1010 121.53 -113.00 -180.89
N ASP A 1011 121.80 -114.23 -181.38
CA ASP A 1011 122.24 -114.55 -182.78
C ASP A 1011 121.54 -115.71 -183.60
N LYS A 1012 121.50 -115.59 -184.95
CA LYS A 1012 121.27 -116.69 -185.95
C LYS A 1012 121.59 -116.33 -187.44
N GLU A 1013 121.63 -117.33 -188.35
CA GLU A 1013 122.23 -117.27 -189.72
C GLU A 1013 121.36 -116.69 -190.88
N ASN A 1014 121.83 -115.60 -191.55
CA ASN A 1014 121.96 -115.40 -193.02
C ASN A 1014 122.23 -113.89 -193.40
N GLU A 1015 123.46 -113.39 -193.19
CA GLU A 1015 123.99 -112.06 -193.70
C GLU A 1015 123.30 -110.75 -193.02
N PRO A 1016 123.86 -109.49 -192.83
CA PRO A 1016 124.17 -108.88 -191.44
C PRO A 1016 123.75 -107.37 -190.76
N GLY A 1017 122.87 -107.06 -189.62
CA GLY A 1017 122.78 -105.89 -188.43
C GLY A 1017 121.56 -104.93 -187.66
N GLU A 1018 121.42 -104.66 -186.23
CA GLU A 1018 121.04 -103.60 -184.99
C GLU A 1018 119.84 -102.48 -184.39
N ASP A 1019 119.55 -102.19 -182.98
CA ASP A 1019 119.02 -101.08 -181.83
C ASP A 1019 117.58 -100.40 -181.14
N SER A 1020 117.44 -99.33 -180.14
CA SER A 1020 116.42 -98.98 -178.89
C SER A 1020 115.81 -97.49 -178.22
N GLY A 1021 115.06 -97.25 -176.98
CA GLY A 1021 114.23 -95.95 -176.34
C GLY A 1021 113.83 -95.50 -174.71
N LYS A 1022 112.82 -94.55 -174.19
CA LYS A 1022 112.03 -94.18 -172.75
C LYS A 1022 111.74 -92.64 -171.99
N ASP A 1023 110.92 -91.97 -170.95
CA ASP A 1023 109.51 -91.72 -170.10
C ASP A 1023 109.16 -90.50 -168.89
N THR A 1024 107.89 -90.03 -168.30
CA THR A 1024 107.28 -89.38 -166.87
C THR A 1024 106.52 -87.90 -166.33
N PRO A 1025 105.48 -87.65 -165.29
CA PRO A 1025 104.69 -86.33 -164.66
C PRO A 1025 103.74 -86.04 -163.20
N GLU A 1026 103.11 -84.79 -162.76
CA GLU A 1026 101.85 -84.09 -161.87
C GLU A 1026 101.38 -83.65 -160.24
N SER A 1027 100.37 -82.66 -159.78
CA SER A 1027 99.74 -82.17 -158.30
C SER A 1027 98.47 -81.03 -157.89
N GLU A 1028 97.86 -80.65 -156.60
CA GLU A 1028 96.67 -79.59 -156.09
C GLU A 1028 96.19 -78.97 -154.51
N ASN A 1029 94.93 -78.36 -154.04
CA ASN A 1029 94.41 -77.30 -152.86
C ASN A 1029 93.05 -77.42 -151.79
N LYS A 1030 92.19 -76.64 -150.88
CA LYS A 1030 91.61 -75.23 -150.20
C LYS A 1030 90.84 -74.94 -148.66
N THR A 1031 89.65 -74.17 -148.28
CA THR A 1031 89.14 -73.38 -146.89
C THR A 1031 87.55 -73.03 -146.25
N PRO A 1032 87.14 -72.30 -145.04
CA PRO A 1032 85.79 -72.18 -144.07
C PRO A 1032 85.01 -70.83 -143.33
N GLU A 1033 83.92 -70.78 -142.34
CA GLU A 1033 83.30 -69.65 -141.28
C GLU A 1033 81.83 -69.63 -140.34
N GLU A 1034 81.40 -68.70 -139.29
CA GLU A 1034 80.00 -68.15 -138.55
C GLU A 1034 79.43 -67.84 -136.94
N GLU A 1035 78.09 -67.53 -136.43
CA GLU A 1035 77.46 -66.64 -135.16
C GLU A 1035 76.12 -66.90 -134.09
N ASN A 1036 75.65 -66.04 -133.01
CA ASN A 1036 74.36 -65.73 -132.05
C ASN A 1036 74.04 -66.15 -130.47
N GLY A 1037 72.88 -65.80 -129.73
CA GLY A 1037 72.54 -66.06 -128.22
C GLY A 1037 71.03 -65.99 -127.58
N ASN A 1038 70.69 -66.17 -126.23
CA ASN A 1038 69.38 -65.89 -125.42
C ASN A 1038 69.10 -66.64 -123.99
N SER A 1039 68.18 -66.15 -123.09
CA SER A 1039 67.12 -66.88 -122.24
C SER A 1039 67.11 -67.13 -120.67
N SER A 1040 66.04 -66.64 -119.96
CA SER A 1040 65.08 -67.20 -118.91
C SER A 1040 65.41 -68.07 -117.64
N GLY A 1041 64.67 -67.88 -116.51
CA GLY A 1041 63.96 -69.02 -115.83
C GLY A 1041 63.79 -69.24 -114.27
N ASN A 1042 62.74 -68.69 -113.64
CA ASN A 1042 61.73 -69.31 -112.69
C ASN A 1042 61.98 -69.97 -111.28
N ASN A 1043 61.01 -69.71 -110.34
CA ASN A 1043 60.52 -70.51 -109.16
C ASN A 1043 61.43 -70.70 -107.91
N ASN A 1044 61.00 -70.70 -106.61
CA ASN A 1044 59.71 -70.54 -105.85
C ASN A 1044 60.06 -70.15 -104.35
N LYS A 1045 59.29 -70.16 -103.21
CA LYS A 1045 57.93 -70.57 -102.74
C LYS A 1045 57.54 -69.90 -101.36
N GLN A 1046 56.25 -69.99 -100.95
CA GLN A 1046 55.63 -70.13 -99.57
C GLN A 1046 56.34 -69.71 -98.24
N THR A 1047 55.71 -69.13 -97.18
CA THR A 1047 54.32 -68.63 -96.87
C THR A 1047 54.23 -67.73 -95.59
N ASN A 1048 53.30 -66.74 -95.53
CA ASN A 1048 52.46 -66.22 -94.39
C ASN A 1048 53.08 -65.71 -93.03
N THR A 1049 52.54 -64.72 -92.25
CA THR A 1049 51.40 -63.74 -92.36
C THR A 1049 51.45 -62.57 -91.33
N GLN A 1050 51.07 -61.33 -91.75
CA GLN A 1050 50.17 -60.28 -91.13
C GLN A 1050 50.25 -59.78 -89.64
N THR A 1051 49.84 -58.54 -89.20
CA THR A 1051 49.71 -57.13 -89.75
C THR A 1051 49.27 -56.05 -88.69
N LYS A 1052 49.68 -54.76 -88.87
CA LYS A 1052 48.94 -53.45 -88.61
C LYS A 1052 48.47 -53.01 -87.19
N SER A 1053 48.01 -51.76 -86.89
CA SER A 1053 48.43 -50.35 -87.23
C SER A 1053 47.56 -49.18 -86.61
N LYS A 1054 48.16 -48.01 -86.29
CA LYS A 1054 47.67 -46.58 -86.44
C LYS A 1054 46.58 -45.85 -85.55
N ASN A 1055 46.95 -44.62 -85.11
CA ASN A 1055 46.28 -43.27 -85.21
C ASN A 1055 45.16 -42.66 -84.29
N LYS A 1056 45.47 -41.44 -83.76
CA LYS A 1056 44.77 -40.09 -83.74
C LYS A 1056 43.45 -39.74 -82.96
N LEU A 1057 43.58 -38.61 -82.20
CA LEU A 1057 42.69 -37.41 -82.01
C LEU A 1057 41.39 -37.43 -81.13
N PRO A 1058 40.89 -36.25 -80.61
CA PRO A 1058 39.77 -36.09 -79.65
C PRO A 1058 38.56 -35.22 -80.15
N ALA A 1059 37.43 -35.12 -79.38
CA ALA A 1059 36.55 -33.91 -79.22
C ALA A 1059 35.20 -34.09 -78.43
N THR A 1060 34.75 -32.99 -77.77
CA THR A 1060 33.36 -32.42 -77.57
C THR A 1060 32.11 -33.18 -77.02
N GLY A 1061 31.40 -32.51 -76.09
CA GLY A 1061 29.91 -32.37 -76.00
C GLY A 1061 29.07 -33.53 -75.41
N GLU A 1062 27.75 -33.41 -75.14
CA GLU A 1062 26.89 -32.29 -74.68
C GLU A 1062 25.50 -32.82 -74.21
N GLN A 1063 24.82 -32.13 -73.28
CA GLN A 1063 23.36 -32.15 -72.96
C GLN A 1063 22.57 -33.43 -72.54
N LEU A 1064 21.42 -33.13 -71.88
CA LEU A 1064 20.17 -33.87 -71.59
C LEU A 1064 19.99 -34.32 -70.11
N THR A 1065 19.03 -33.84 -69.30
CA THR A 1065 17.56 -33.56 -69.44
C THR A 1065 16.68 -34.79 -69.21
N GLY A 1066 15.84 -34.78 -68.16
CA GLY A 1066 14.65 -35.67 -68.10
C GLY A 1066 14.01 -35.93 -66.73
N GLN A 1067 12.76 -35.47 -66.55
CA GLN A 1067 11.67 -35.97 -65.66
C GLN A 1067 11.93 -35.98 -64.12
N ARG A 1068 11.01 -35.60 -63.19
CA ARG A 1068 9.53 -35.47 -63.04
C ARG A 1068 8.78 -36.69 -62.44
N ILE A 1069 7.94 -36.36 -61.43
CA ILE A 1069 6.49 -36.70 -61.25
C ILE A 1069 6.02 -37.66 -60.12
N MET A 1070 5.22 -37.06 -59.20
CA MET A 1070 4.01 -37.54 -58.46
C MET A 1070 4.03 -38.55 -57.28
N GLY A 1071 3.00 -38.37 -56.44
CA GLY A 1071 2.57 -39.18 -55.29
C GLY A 1071 2.57 -38.37 -53.98
N PHE A 1072 1.68 -37.39 -53.69
CA PHE A 1072 0.22 -37.20 -53.88
C PHE A 1072 -0.68 -38.06 -52.96
N LEU A 1073 -1.64 -37.38 -52.30
CA LEU A 1073 -2.64 -37.84 -51.31
C LEU A 1073 -2.05 -38.37 -49.97
N GLY A 1074 -2.53 -37.99 -48.78
CA GLY A 1074 -3.47 -36.93 -48.40
C GLY A 1074 -4.83 -37.41 -47.89
N VAL A 1075 -5.15 -37.08 -46.63
CA VAL A 1075 -6.50 -37.13 -46.04
C VAL A 1075 -6.73 -35.83 -45.24
N ILE A 1076 -7.84 -35.17 -45.51
CA ILE A 1076 -8.44 -34.11 -44.68
C ILE A 1076 -9.73 -34.70 -44.09
N THR A 1077 -10.27 -34.09 -43.03
CA THR A 1077 -11.67 -34.12 -42.52
C THR A 1077 -11.91 -34.78 -41.15
N VAL A 1078 -12.86 -34.31 -40.31
CA VAL A 1078 -13.43 -32.95 -40.09
C VAL A 1078 -14.32 -32.94 -38.80
N LEU A 1079 -14.66 -31.74 -38.30
CA LEU A 1079 -15.78 -31.38 -37.39
C LEU A 1079 -15.77 -31.94 -35.93
N PHE A 1080 -16.68 -31.53 -35.02
CA PHE A 1080 -17.12 -30.19 -34.52
C PHE A 1080 -18.25 -30.37 -33.48
N SER A 1081 -18.46 -29.41 -32.55
CA SER A 1081 -19.72 -29.22 -31.75
C SER A 1081 -20.11 -30.38 -30.77
N PHE A 1082 -20.99 -30.26 -29.75
CA PHE A 1082 -21.85 -29.20 -29.15
C PHE A 1082 -22.29 -29.65 -27.72
N VAL A 1083 -22.97 -28.88 -26.83
CA VAL A 1083 -22.86 -27.47 -26.35
C VAL A 1083 -23.86 -27.21 -25.17
N VAL A 1084 -23.67 -26.12 -24.41
CA VAL A 1084 -24.64 -25.43 -23.49
C VAL A 1084 -25.00 -26.08 -22.12
N ILE A 1085 -24.74 -25.32 -21.04
CA ILE A 1085 -25.47 -25.24 -19.74
C ILE A 1085 -24.85 -24.10 -18.87
N LEU A 1086 -25.54 -23.27 -18.06
CA LEU A 1086 -26.97 -22.90 -18.03
C LEU A 1086 -27.24 -21.42 -17.56
N ARG A 1087 -27.25 -21.10 -16.24
CA ARG A 1087 -27.81 -19.88 -15.57
C ARG A 1087 -27.26 -19.78 -14.10
N ARG A 1088 -27.37 -18.71 -13.26
CA ARG A 1088 -28.03 -17.37 -13.28
C ARG A 1088 -27.49 -16.41 -12.17
N LYS A 1089 -27.58 -15.08 -12.41
CA LYS A 1089 -27.92 -13.95 -11.48
C LYS A 1089 -27.39 -13.84 -10.00
N ARG A 1090 -26.85 -12.63 -9.72
CA ARG A 1090 -27.10 -11.69 -8.58
C ARG A 1090 -26.56 -11.96 -7.14
N LYS A 1091 -25.67 -11.02 -6.73
CA LYS A 1091 -25.84 -9.98 -5.67
C LYS A 1091 -25.66 -10.35 -4.17
N THR A 1092 -24.92 -9.45 -3.49
CA THR A 1092 -24.89 -9.10 -2.04
C THR A 1092 -24.18 -10.03 -1.06
N GLU A 1093 -23.58 -9.38 -0.04
CA GLU A 1093 -23.17 -9.84 1.32
C GLU A 1093 -22.44 -11.21 1.41
N ASN A 1094 -21.19 -11.30 1.88
CA ASN A 1094 -20.58 -10.62 3.04
C ASN A 1094 -19.22 -9.96 2.76
#